data_AF-A0A2E7HMP5-F1
#
_entry.id   AF-A0A2E7HMP5-F1
#
_cell.length_a   1.000
_cell.length_b   1.000
_cell.length_c   1.000
_cell.angle_alpha   90.00
_cell.angle_beta   90.00
_cell.angle_gamma   90.00
#
_symmetry.space_group_name_H-M   'P 1'
#
loop_
_entity.id
_entity.type
_entity.pdbx_description
1 polymer ?
#
loop_
_entity_poly.entity_id
_entity_poly.type
_entity_poly.pdbx_seq_one_letter_code
_entity_poly.pdbx_strand_id
1 'polypeptide(L)'
;MRSMMIKNPIPILALCLASLLADLGAADKKVVFVAGAKSHGYFSHEHIAGSKLLAKHLDEAQIGLKSVVVTDNGYPKDPSVFDDAAAVVVYCDGGGRHLLNAHLKEFDKIMKRGVGLACLHYGVEVPKGAPGDHFLKWIGGYFETNWSVNPHWTADFKLFPNHPVSSGVKPFAINDEWYYHMRFRENMNGVTPLLSAMPGADTLKRRDGAHSNNPHVREAVLKRKEAQHVAWAYQRGKDYSNGRGFGFTGGHNHVNWGSDNFRKLVLNGIAWIAKTEIPSKGVSPGEVSVTGLQENQDYSPRGWEAEKIVTKLKEFNGKTPKKGGSNTSPKASSDSNPKALFASKVVTAQTPGQGIEVSVAIKGVKELHLYVSDAGNGYACDWADWVNPRLVDGTGKETKLTSMKWKHASSGWGGVNLNKNAQGSPMKVAGKEVQGIGCHANSLISYQLPANHKFTRFLAKGALDDGGARQGACGNQSSVQFYVYSQKPKVLGGVKVASGSRGSGKRVGEQGDPAHAVDNLEVHEKVKATLFASEPMILSPSAIDVDHRGRIWVCEVTNYRRHKNKREEGDRILILEDTDGDNKADKVKTFYQGRDIDSAHGVSVFGEKIVVAVGDRITVFTDKDGDDKPDGPPVALFTGISGTQHDHGIHAVHFGPDGKFYFNFGNSGRQIKDKDGKPIIDLAGNEVNDKRKPYQQGMVFRCNEDGSDFETLGWNFRNNWEAAVDSFGTVWQSDNDDDGNRGVRINYVMEFGNYGYRGEFSGKGWRDKRTNMEADIPLRHWHLNDPGVMPNLLQTGAGSPTGITVYEGTLLPKVFHGQVIHCDAGPSVVRAYPVTKSGAGYDAEIVDVLNGASKDKWFRPSDVATAPDGSLLVADWYDPGVGGHNMRDLDRGRIFLVAPDGHQYQSPKVDVSSIDGAIAALKSPNQATRYLAWHALQEKGKSAEKALQKLWSDSNPRLRARALWLLGKIKGRGERYVDLATKDKDPDIRIVGLRLARQLSDLNAVEVVRTLVSDDSPAVRRECAIALRHEKTTDAAALWAELAVRHDGKDRWYLEALGLASDLNADACFDAWLAKVGDKWNSPVGRDIIWRVRAKSAPSYLVKILKDAKVSAESHPRFVRALDFHSGPEKVKALESLLDI
;
A
#
# COMPACT_ATOMS: atom_id res chain seq x y z
N MET A 1 7.07 -84.30 -50.81
CA MET A 1 6.32 -85.39 -50.15
C MET A 1 6.17 -85.04 -48.68
N ARG A 2 4.97 -85.27 -48.12
CA ARG A 2 4.64 -85.74 -46.75
C ARG A 2 5.73 -85.60 -45.68
N SER A 3 5.49 -85.30 -44.41
CA SER A 3 4.32 -85.13 -43.54
C SER A 3 4.94 -85.11 -42.13
N MET A 4 4.23 -84.53 -41.13
CA MET A 4 4.08 -85.03 -39.74
C MET A 4 5.31 -85.55 -38.96
N MET A 5 5.42 -85.45 -37.64
CA MET A 5 4.73 -84.82 -36.50
C MET A 5 5.57 -85.32 -35.29
N ILE A 6 5.82 -84.43 -34.33
CA ILE A 6 5.79 -84.63 -32.87
C ILE A 6 6.71 -85.73 -32.26
N LYS A 7 7.59 -85.32 -31.32
CA LYS A 7 7.48 -85.59 -29.85
C LYS A 7 8.69 -85.05 -29.06
N ASN A 8 8.36 -84.26 -28.02
CA ASN A 8 9.18 -83.87 -26.84
C ASN A 8 9.90 -85.09 -26.18
N PRO A 9 10.92 -84.92 -25.30
CA PRO A 9 11.08 -83.82 -24.33
C PRO A 9 12.51 -83.28 -24.01
N ILE A 10 12.49 -82.13 -23.32
CA ILE A 10 13.44 -81.41 -22.42
C ILE A 10 14.29 -82.37 -21.53
N PRO A 11 15.49 -82.03 -20.92
CA PRO A 11 16.12 -80.71 -20.68
C PRO A 11 17.66 -80.52 -20.87
N ILE A 12 18.03 -79.23 -20.94
CA ILE A 12 19.19 -78.55 -20.29
C ILE A 12 20.61 -78.67 -20.91
N LEU A 13 21.18 -77.45 -21.08
CA LEU A 13 22.59 -77.04 -21.26
C LEU A 13 23.27 -77.31 -22.61
N ALA A 14 23.26 -76.28 -23.46
CA ALA A 14 24.47 -75.66 -24.05
C ALA A 14 24.05 -74.66 -25.14
N LEU A 15 23.98 -73.38 -24.80
CA LEU A 15 24.09 -72.30 -25.78
C LEU A 15 25.14 -71.31 -25.29
N CYS A 16 26.39 -71.67 -25.52
CA CYS A 16 27.51 -70.74 -25.57
C CYS A 16 27.97 -70.65 -27.03
N LEU A 17 28.18 -69.42 -27.50
CA LEU A 17 28.59 -69.01 -28.85
C LEU A 17 27.48 -68.80 -29.90
N ALA A 18 26.56 -67.87 -29.59
CA ALA A 18 26.02 -66.92 -30.59
C ALA A 18 25.66 -65.56 -29.96
N SER A 19 26.35 -65.17 -28.89
CA SER A 19 26.09 -63.95 -28.11
C SER A 19 27.34 -63.08 -28.01
N LEU A 20 27.96 -62.79 -29.16
CA LEU A 20 29.09 -61.88 -29.30
C LEU A 20 28.94 -61.17 -30.65
N LEU A 21 27.89 -60.33 -30.79
CA LEU A 21 27.77 -59.21 -31.76
C LEU A 21 26.40 -58.49 -31.70
N ALA A 22 25.78 -58.40 -30.52
CA ALA A 22 24.56 -57.60 -30.34
C ALA A 22 24.52 -56.98 -28.94
N ASP A 23 25.50 -56.12 -28.64
CA ASP A 23 25.33 -55.07 -27.63
C ASP A 23 26.32 -53.91 -27.92
N LEU A 24 26.32 -53.44 -29.17
CA LEU A 24 26.71 -52.06 -29.46
C LEU A 24 25.44 -51.23 -29.25
N GLY A 25 25.23 -50.76 -28.01
CA GLY A 25 24.11 -49.89 -27.68
C GLY A 25 24.07 -48.71 -28.65
N ALA A 26 22.91 -48.48 -29.28
CA ALA A 26 22.72 -47.34 -30.16
C ALA A 26 23.10 -46.05 -29.41
N ALA A 27 24.02 -45.25 -29.96
CA ALA A 27 24.46 -44.02 -29.31
C ALA A 27 23.28 -43.07 -29.06
N ASP A 28 23.22 -42.51 -27.85
CA ASP A 28 22.16 -41.58 -27.46
C ASP A 28 22.07 -40.39 -28.42
N LYS A 29 20.85 -39.99 -28.79
CA LYS A 29 20.64 -38.82 -29.65
C LYS A 29 20.80 -37.53 -28.86
N LYS A 30 21.56 -36.59 -29.40
CA LYS A 30 21.86 -35.31 -28.76
C LYS A 30 20.69 -34.32 -28.82
N VAL A 31 20.33 -33.73 -27.68
CA VAL A 31 19.37 -32.62 -27.55
C VAL A 31 20.10 -31.38 -27.03
N VAL A 32 20.04 -30.28 -27.78
CA VAL A 32 20.72 -29.03 -27.40
C VAL A 32 19.72 -28.04 -26.83
N PHE A 33 19.85 -27.69 -25.55
CA PHE A 33 19.11 -26.59 -24.93
C PHE A 33 19.91 -25.30 -25.09
N VAL A 34 19.28 -24.26 -25.64
CA VAL A 34 19.83 -22.92 -25.77
C VAL A 34 19.06 -22.01 -24.82
N ALA A 35 19.68 -21.71 -23.67
CA ALA A 35 19.11 -20.83 -22.66
C ALA A 35 19.47 -19.37 -22.97
N GLY A 36 18.46 -18.50 -23.03
CA GLY A 36 18.64 -17.06 -23.20
C GLY A 36 19.29 -16.40 -21.99
N ALA A 37 19.64 -15.12 -22.16
CA ALA A 37 20.12 -14.29 -21.07
C ALA A 37 19.04 -14.12 -19.97
N LYS A 38 19.50 -13.75 -18.78
CA LYS A 38 18.65 -13.44 -17.62
C LYS A 38 17.66 -12.33 -17.95
N SER A 39 16.39 -12.51 -17.58
CA SER A 39 15.31 -11.62 -18.00
C SER A 39 14.43 -11.10 -16.85
N HIS A 40 13.79 -11.99 -16.09
CA HIS A 40 12.86 -11.63 -14.99
C HIS A 40 13.33 -12.22 -13.66
N GLY A 41 12.79 -11.72 -12.53
CA GLY A 41 13.30 -12.06 -11.20
C GLY A 41 13.08 -13.52 -10.77
N TYR A 42 13.61 -13.88 -9.60
CA TYR A 42 13.60 -15.24 -9.03
C TYR A 42 12.29 -15.99 -9.28
N PHE A 43 12.41 -17.22 -9.81
CA PHE A 43 11.29 -18.10 -10.18
C PHE A 43 10.41 -17.57 -11.33
N SER A 44 10.84 -16.54 -12.06
CA SER A 44 10.14 -15.99 -13.23
C SER A 44 11.09 -15.89 -14.44
N HIS A 45 10.75 -16.51 -15.57
CA HIS A 45 11.59 -16.58 -16.79
C HIS A 45 13.00 -17.11 -16.54
N GLU A 46 13.08 -18.15 -15.74
CA GLU A 46 14.32 -18.83 -15.38
C GLU A 46 14.82 -19.69 -16.55
N HIS A 47 15.43 -19.06 -17.56
CA HIS A 47 15.84 -19.69 -18.81
C HIS A 47 16.91 -20.77 -18.59
N ILE A 48 17.93 -20.44 -17.80
CA ILE A 48 19.04 -21.36 -17.52
C ILE A 48 18.58 -22.46 -16.56
N ALA A 49 17.93 -22.10 -15.46
CA ALA A 49 17.48 -23.08 -14.47
C ALA A 49 16.45 -24.04 -15.07
N GLY A 50 15.48 -23.53 -15.82
CA GLY A 50 14.46 -24.34 -16.49
C GLY A 50 15.08 -25.29 -17.52
N SER A 51 16.01 -24.80 -18.34
CA SER A 51 16.71 -25.63 -19.33
C SER A 51 17.53 -26.75 -18.67
N LYS A 52 18.27 -26.45 -17.59
CA LYS A 52 19.04 -27.44 -16.84
C LYS A 52 18.14 -28.48 -16.17
N LEU A 53 17.02 -28.05 -15.57
CA LEU A 53 16.06 -28.94 -14.93
C LEU A 53 15.42 -29.91 -15.93
N LEU A 54 14.99 -29.40 -17.09
CA LEU A 54 14.41 -30.23 -18.15
C LEU A 54 15.44 -31.20 -18.76
N ALA A 55 16.66 -30.71 -19.05
CA ALA A 55 17.76 -31.53 -19.54
C ALA A 55 18.10 -32.68 -18.57
N LYS A 56 18.18 -32.37 -17.27
CA LYS A 56 18.42 -33.36 -16.22
C LYS A 56 17.37 -34.47 -16.25
N HIS A 57 16.08 -34.12 -16.22
CA HIS A 57 15.02 -35.14 -16.20
C HIS A 57 14.86 -35.88 -17.54
N LEU A 58 15.24 -35.27 -18.65
CA LEU A 58 15.29 -35.96 -19.95
C LEU A 58 16.39 -37.03 -19.97
N ASP A 59 17.58 -36.71 -19.46
CA ASP A 59 18.71 -37.63 -19.34
C ASP A 59 18.42 -38.76 -18.32
N GLU A 60 17.86 -38.41 -17.16
CA GLU A 60 17.48 -39.38 -16.12
C GLU A 60 16.39 -40.37 -16.57
N ALA A 61 15.59 -40.01 -17.57
CA ALA A 61 14.58 -40.91 -18.12
C ALA A 61 15.18 -42.06 -18.95
N GLN A 62 16.46 -41.97 -19.35
CA GLN A 62 17.20 -43.02 -20.07
C GLN A 62 16.47 -43.57 -21.31
N ILE A 63 15.85 -42.67 -22.09
CA ILE A 63 15.07 -43.02 -23.29
C ILE A 63 15.91 -42.93 -24.60
N GLY A 64 17.23 -43.05 -24.52
CA GLY A 64 18.11 -42.92 -25.70
C GLY A 64 18.37 -41.47 -26.15
N LEU A 65 18.31 -40.51 -25.20
CA LEU A 65 18.58 -39.09 -25.43
C LEU A 65 19.67 -38.60 -24.48
N LYS A 66 20.51 -37.69 -24.97
CA LYS A 66 21.53 -37.02 -24.17
C LYS A 66 21.49 -35.51 -24.36
N SER A 67 21.43 -34.77 -23.27
CA SER A 67 21.23 -33.32 -23.32
C SER A 67 22.54 -32.54 -23.17
N VAL A 68 22.64 -31.42 -23.90
CA VAL A 68 23.68 -30.40 -23.75
C VAL A 68 23.00 -29.05 -23.50
N VAL A 69 23.37 -28.34 -22.44
CA VAL A 69 22.79 -27.02 -22.12
C VAL A 69 23.81 -25.92 -22.40
N VAL A 70 23.52 -25.07 -23.37
CA VAL A 70 24.31 -23.88 -23.70
C VAL A 70 23.81 -22.70 -22.89
N THR A 71 24.71 -22.08 -22.12
CA THR A 71 24.42 -20.96 -21.22
C THR A 71 25.25 -19.71 -21.56
N ASP A 72 25.57 -19.51 -22.84
CA ASP A 72 26.46 -18.45 -23.33
C ASP A 72 25.85 -17.03 -23.28
N ASN A 73 24.73 -16.84 -22.59
CA ASN A 73 23.93 -15.60 -22.57
C ASN A 73 23.54 -15.12 -24.00
N GLY A 74 23.21 -16.06 -24.89
CA GLY A 74 22.93 -15.74 -26.30
C GLY A 74 22.87 -16.97 -27.19
N TYR A 75 22.86 -16.74 -28.51
CA TYR A 75 23.11 -17.81 -29.49
C TYR A 75 24.49 -18.43 -29.23
N PRO A 76 24.67 -19.76 -29.37
CA PRO A 76 25.92 -20.42 -29.01
C PRO A 76 27.13 -19.80 -29.72
N LYS A 77 28.21 -19.55 -28.97
CA LYS A 77 29.45 -18.98 -29.54
C LYS A 77 30.11 -19.90 -30.55
N ASP A 78 29.96 -21.21 -30.33
CA ASP A 78 30.38 -22.26 -31.25
C ASP A 78 29.13 -22.94 -31.86
N PRO A 79 28.76 -22.61 -33.10
CA PRO A 79 27.61 -23.21 -33.77
C PRO A 79 27.75 -24.71 -34.05
N SER A 80 28.97 -25.29 -33.96
CA SER A 80 29.19 -26.73 -34.20
C SER A 80 28.47 -27.61 -33.17
N VAL A 81 28.05 -27.03 -32.03
CA VAL A 81 27.20 -27.71 -31.05
C VAL A 81 25.91 -28.27 -31.67
N PHE A 82 25.46 -27.71 -32.80
CA PHE A 82 24.27 -28.16 -33.51
C PHE A 82 24.53 -29.26 -34.55
N ASP A 83 25.78 -29.59 -34.90
CA ASP A 83 26.09 -30.42 -36.08
C ASP A 83 25.47 -31.81 -36.04
N ASP A 84 25.51 -32.44 -34.87
CA ASP A 84 24.97 -33.77 -34.56
C ASP A 84 23.67 -33.72 -33.73
N ALA A 85 23.08 -32.53 -33.55
CA ALA A 85 21.86 -32.39 -32.76
C ALA A 85 20.66 -33.06 -33.43
N ALA A 86 19.96 -33.92 -32.70
CA ALA A 86 18.67 -34.49 -33.11
C ALA A 86 17.51 -33.52 -32.83
N ALA A 87 17.64 -32.67 -31.80
CA ALA A 87 16.69 -31.61 -31.49
C ALA A 87 17.37 -30.42 -30.80
N VAL A 88 16.76 -29.24 -30.96
CA VAL A 88 17.13 -28.00 -30.28
C VAL A 88 15.93 -27.49 -29.48
N VAL A 89 16.17 -27.08 -28.23
CA VAL A 89 15.18 -26.46 -27.34
C VAL A 89 15.63 -25.03 -27.07
N VAL A 90 14.80 -24.06 -27.41
CA VAL A 90 15.07 -22.63 -27.19
C VAL A 90 14.17 -22.12 -26.09
N TYR A 91 14.78 -21.63 -25.01
CA TYR A 91 14.09 -20.98 -23.91
C TYR A 91 14.75 -19.63 -23.62
N CYS A 92 14.13 -18.55 -24.12
CA CYS A 92 14.70 -17.21 -24.09
C CYS A 92 13.62 -16.12 -24.12
N ASP A 93 14.06 -14.86 -24.06
CA ASP A 93 13.20 -13.70 -24.34
C ASP A 93 12.70 -13.70 -25.81
N GLY A 94 11.55 -13.06 -26.01
CA GLY A 94 10.84 -13.02 -27.29
C GLY A 94 10.96 -11.69 -28.01
N GLY A 95 10.13 -11.54 -29.05
CA GLY A 95 10.03 -10.32 -29.85
C GLY A 95 11.35 -10.02 -30.54
N GLY A 96 11.76 -8.74 -30.56
CA GLY A 96 13.04 -8.35 -31.17
C GLY A 96 14.27 -8.98 -30.52
N ARG A 97 14.16 -9.47 -29.28
CA ARG A 97 15.28 -10.05 -28.50
C ARG A 97 15.41 -11.57 -28.66
N HIS A 98 14.57 -12.20 -29.48
CA HIS A 98 14.62 -13.63 -29.71
C HIS A 98 15.96 -14.07 -30.33
N LEU A 99 16.62 -15.07 -29.74
CA LEU A 99 18.00 -15.48 -30.08
C LEU A 99 18.19 -15.84 -31.55
N LEU A 100 17.18 -16.47 -32.16
CA LEU A 100 17.25 -16.92 -33.56
C LEU A 100 17.03 -15.80 -34.59
N ASN A 101 16.55 -14.61 -34.19
CA ASN A 101 16.21 -13.54 -35.14
C ASN A 101 17.42 -13.12 -36.00
N ALA A 102 18.62 -13.08 -35.40
CA ALA A 102 19.85 -12.70 -36.08
C ALA A 102 20.47 -13.82 -36.93
N HIS A 103 19.95 -15.06 -36.83
CA HIS A 103 20.56 -16.27 -37.39
C HIS A 103 19.58 -17.09 -38.24
N LEU A 104 18.54 -16.46 -38.80
CA LEU A 104 17.44 -17.17 -39.45
C LEU A 104 17.92 -18.04 -40.62
N LYS A 105 18.86 -17.53 -41.43
CA LYS A 105 19.36 -18.26 -42.62
C LYS A 105 20.23 -19.45 -42.23
N GLU A 106 21.10 -19.27 -41.24
CA GLU A 106 21.99 -20.30 -40.72
C GLU A 106 21.17 -21.40 -40.03
N PHE A 107 20.21 -21.00 -39.19
CA PHE A 107 19.37 -21.93 -38.45
C PHE A 107 18.38 -22.67 -39.36
N ASP A 108 17.91 -22.06 -40.46
CA ASP A 108 17.09 -22.75 -41.47
C ASP A 108 17.84 -23.94 -42.11
N LYS A 109 19.16 -23.84 -42.29
CA LYS A 109 19.98 -24.96 -42.77
C LYS A 109 19.93 -26.13 -41.78
N ILE A 110 20.01 -25.85 -40.47
CA ILE A 110 19.90 -26.87 -39.41
C ILE A 110 18.51 -27.51 -39.47
N MET A 111 17.44 -26.71 -39.58
CA MET A 111 16.07 -27.21 -39.66
C MET A 111 15.83 -28.10 -40.90
N LYS A 112 16.45 -27.79 -42.04
CA LYS A 112 16.35 -28.56 -43.29
C LYS A 112 16.96 -29.96 -43.20
N ARG A 113 17.95 -30.18 -42.32
CA ARG A 113 18.48 -31.52 -42.01
C ARG A 113 17.49 -32.41 -41.24
N GLY A 114 16.36 -31.85 -40.80
CA GLY A 114 15.33 -32.58 -40.06
C GLY A 114 15.46 -32.54 -38.55
N VAL A 115 16.34 -31.68 -38.01
CA VAL A 115 16.57 -31.46 -36.58
C VAL A 115 15.31 -30.91 -35.91
N GLY A 116 14.86 -31.49 -34.79
CA GLY A 116 13.71 -31.01 -34.05
C GLY A 116 13.88 -29.59 -33.48
N LEU A 117 12.79 -28.82 -33.35
CA LEU A 117 12.82 -27.52 -32.66
C LEU A 117 11.70 -27.38 -31.64
N ALA A 118 12.04 -27.03 -30.40
CA ALA A 118 11.10 -26.59 -29.38
C ALA A 118 11.34 -25.13 -29.02
N CYS A 119 10.28 -24.35 -28.89
CA CYS A 119 10.30 -22.98 -28.38
C CYS A 119 9.40 -22.87 -27.16
N LEU A 120 9.96 -22.41 -26.02
CA LEU A 120 9.28 -22.36 -24.73
C LEU A 120 9.01 -20.93 -24.29
N HIS A 121 7.81 -20.68 -23.78
CA HIS A 121 7.33 -19.40 -23.26
C HIS A 121 7.58 -18.24 -24.24
N TYR A 122 8.33 -17.20 -23.85
CA TYR A 122 8.71 -16.09 -24.73
C TYR A 122 9.47 -16.52 -25.99
N GLY A 123 10.10 -17.70 -26.00
CA GLY A 123 10.71 -18.27 -27.19
C GLY A 123 9.73 -18.53 -28.34
N VAL A 124 8.41 -18.48 -28.11
CA VAL A 124 7.41 -18.56 -29.19
C VAL A 124 7.07 -17.21 -29.82
N GLU A 125 7.61 -16.10 -29.29
CA GLU A 125 7.35 -14.75 -29.79
C GLU A 125 8.48 -14.26 -30.70
N VAL A 126 8.11 -13.86 -31.92
CA VAL A 126 9.00 -13.22 -32.89
C VAL A 126 8.27 -12.10 -33.65
N PRO A 127 9.00 -11.10 -34.19
CA PRO A 127 8.38 -10.05 -34.99
C PRO A 127 7.71 -10.61 -36.26
N LYS A 128 6.65 -9.94 -36.71
CA LYS A 128 6.03 -10.20 -38.02
C LYS A 128 7.05 -10.01 -39.15
N GLY A 129 6.91 -10.80 -40.22
CA GLY A 129 7.80 -10.80 -41.38
C GLY A 129 8.73 -12.01 -41.36
N ALA A 130 9.97 -11.84 -41.82
CA ALA A 130 10.90 -12.96 -41.99
C ALA A 130 11.04 -13.88 -40.76
N PRO A 131 11.16 -13.37 -39.51
CA PRO A 131 11.18 -14.24 -38.33
C PRO A 131 9.89 -15.06 -38.17
N GLY A 132 8.72 -14.42 -38.23
CA GLY A 132 7.41 -15.09 -38.18
C GLY A 132 7.23 -16.14 -39.29
N ASP A 133 7.63 -15.83 -40.52
CA ASP A 133 7.55 -16.76 -41.66
C ASP A 133 8.39 -18.02 -41.44
N HIS A 134 9.58 -17.87 -40.83
CA HIS A 134 10.41 -19.01 -40.44
C HIS A 134 9.76 -19.81 -39.31
N PHE A 135 9.17 -19.18 -38.31
CA PHE A 135 8.52 -19.89 -37.19
C PHE A 135 7.29 -20.68 -37.63
N LEU A 136 6.52 -20.16 -38.59
CA LEU A 136 5.46 -20.91 -39.27
C LEU A 136 6.00 -22.14 -40.02
N LYS A 137 7.24 -22.11 -40.52
CA LYS A 137 7.91 -23.25 -41.17
C LYS A 137 8.61 -24.18 -40.18
N TRP A 138 9.03 -23.70 -39.03
CA TRP A 138 9.83 -24.47 -38.08
C TRP A 138 8.98 -25.13 -36.99
N ILE A 139 8.13 -24.36 -36.32
CA ILE A 139 7.26 -24.86 -35.24
C ILE A 139 5.76 -24.75 -35.55
N GLY A 140 5.37 -24.18 -36.69
CA GLY A 140 3.99 -24.20 -37.17
C GLY A 140 3.09 -23.08 -36.65
N GLY A 141 3.57 -22.28 -35.68
CA GLY A 141 2.88 -21.11 -35.14
C GLY A 141 3.78 -20.22 -34.29
N TYR A 142 3.37 -18.99 -34.01
CA TYR A 142 4.11 -18.04 -33.17
C TYR A 142 3.19 -16.97 -32.55
N PHE A 143 3.68 -16.27 -31.53
CA PHE A 143 3.03 -15.08 -30.98
C PHE A 143 3.35 -13.88 -31.86
N GLU A 144 2.33 -13.19 -32.35
CA GLU A 144 2.49 -11.94 -33.09
C GLU A 144 1.96 -10.76 -32.28
N THR A 145 2.79 -9.73 -32.09
CA THR A 145 2.42 -8.48 -31.41
C THR A 145 1.20 -7.82 -32.07
N ASN A 146 0.26 -7.32 -31.28
CA ASN A 146 -1.06 -6.80 -31.68
C ASN A 146 -2.04 -7.83 -32.29
N TRP A 147 -1.66 -9.10 -32.37
CA TRP A 147 -2.55 -10.20 -32.77
C TRP A 147 -2.79 -11.16 -31.62
N SER A 148 -1.73 -11.54 -30.91
CA SER A 148 -1.74 -12.44 -29.76
C SER A 148 -1.75 -11.67 -28.43
N VAL A 149 -2.05 -12.35 -27.32
CA VAL A 149 -2.12 -11.78 -25.96
C VAL A 149 -1.40 -12.65 -24.93
N ASN A 150 -0.84 -12.05 -23.88
CA ASN A 150 -0.15 -12.74 -22.78
C ASN A 150 -0.66 -12.40 -21.35
N PRO A 151 -1.92 -12.71 -21.01
CA PRO A 151 -2.39 -12.54 -19.64
C PRO A 151 -1.85 -13.65 -18.72
N HIS A 152 -1.79 -13.38 -17.40
CA HIS A 152 -1.67 -14.43 -16.38
C HIS A 152 -3.06 -14.99 -16.06
N TRP A 153 -3.22 -16.31 -16.21
CA TRP A 153 -4.47 -16.98 -15.91
C TRP A 153 -4.26 -18.48 -15.66
N THR A 154 -5.25 -19.10 -15.03
CA THR A 154 -5.27 -20.55 -14.83
C THR A 154 -5.93 -21.21 -16.03
N ALA A 155 -5.13 -21.90 -16.85
CA ALA A 155 -5.63 -22.72 -17.94
C ALA A 155 -5.92 -24.14 -17.43
N ASP A 156 -7.09 -24.67 -17.77
CA ASP A 156 -7.57 -25.99 -17.36
C ASP A 156 -7.57 -26.94 -18.56
N PHE A 157 -6.66 -27.93 -18.54
CA PHE A 157 -6.46 -28.88 -19.64
C PHE A 157 -7.07 -30.23 -19.28
N LYS A 158 -8.21 -30.50 -19.90
CA LYS A 158 -8.99 -31.72 -19.67
C LYS A 158 -8.97 -32.70 -20.84
N LEU A 159 -8.67 -32.19 -22.03
CA LEU A 159 -8.72 -32.94 -23.27
C LEU A 159 -7.34 -32.94 -23.91
N PHE A 160 -6.91 -34.12 -24.35
CA PHE A 160 -5.63 -34.32 -25.01
C PHE A 160 -5.87 -35.09 -26.31
N PRO A 161 -5.21 -34.72 -27.42
CA PRO A 161 -5.35 -35.44 -28.68
C PRO A 161 -4.73 -36.84 -28.57
N ASN A 162 -5.13 -37.74 -29.47
CA ASN A 162 -4.42 -38.99 -29.68
C ASN A 162 -3.08 -38.72 -30.41
N HIS A 163 -2.09 -38.25 -29.65
CA HIS A 163 -0.77 -37.90 -30.14
C HIS A 163 0.29 -38.38 -29.15
N PRO A 164 1.48 -38.87 -29.60
CA PRO A 164 2.51 -39.37 -28.70
C PRO A 164 2.92 -38.38 -27.59
N VAL A 165 2.90 -37.08 -27.88
CA VAL A 165 3.25 -36.03 -26.89
C VAL A 165 2.28 -36.02 -25.69
N SER A 166 1.05 -36.46 -25.88
CA SER A 166 0.03 -36.53 -24.83
C SER A 166 0.10 -37.81 -23.99
N SER A 167 0.99 -38.75 -24.32
CA SER A 167 1.08 -40.05 -23.64
C SER A 167 1.33 -39.90 -22.14
N GLY A 168 0.42 -40.46 -21.34
CA GLY A 168 0.49 -40.45 -19.89
C GLY A 168 0.43 -39.07 -19.20
N VAL A 169 0.08 -38.02 -19.94
CA VAL A 169 -0.29 -36.70 -19.38
C VAL A 169 -1.73 -36.80 -18.88
N LYS A 170 -1.95 -36.52 -17.61
CA LYS A 170 -3.28 -36.50 -17.00
C LYS A 170 -3.85 -35.08 -17.01
N PRO A 171 -5.18 -34.89 -16.86
CA PRO A 171 -5.76 -33.56 -16.71
C PRO A 171 -5.08 -32.76 -15.61
N PHE A 172 -4.78 -31.49 -15.89
CA PHE A 172 -4.17 -30.57 -14.94
C PHE A 172 -4.62 -29.13 -15.22
N ALA A 173 -4.65 -28.32 -14.17
CA ALA A 173 -4.89 -26.88 -14.27
C ALA A 173 -3.71 -26.16 -13.65
N ILE A 174 -3.24 -25.09 -14.30
CA ILE A 174 -2.06 -24.38 -13.83
C ILE A 174 -2.12 -22.89 -14.16
N ASN A 175 -1.73 -22.07 -13.18
CA ASN A 175 -1.63 -20.63 -13.32
C ASN A 175 -0.25 -20.25 -13.88
N ASP A 176 -0.25 -19.66 -15.06
CA ASP A 176 0.95 -19.25 -15.79
C ASP A 176 0.61 -18.01 -16.64
N GLU A 177 1.59 -17.41 -17.29
CA GLU A 177 1.38 -16.37 -18.31
C GLU A 177 1.13 -17.03 -19.66
N TRP A 178 -0.02 -17.69 -19.81
CA TRP A 178 -0.36 -18.45 -21.02
C TRP A 178 -0.70 -17.52 -22.18
N TYR A 179 0.07 -17.62 -23.26
CA TYR A 179 -0.17 -16.83 -24.47
C TYR A 179 -1.20 -17.49 -25.36
N TYR A 180 -2.09 -16.69 -25.96
CA TYR A 180 -3.12 -17.21 -26.85
C TYR A 180 -3.47 -16.27 -27.99
N HIS A 181 -4.35 -16.75 -28.88
CA HIS A 181 -4.64 -16.17 -30.20
C HIS A 181 -3.37 -16.10 -31.06
N MET A 182 -2.72 -17.25 -31.19
CA MET A 182 -1.44 -17.42 -31.88
C MET A 182 -1.63 -17.31 -33.41
N ARG A 183 -0.58 -16.92 -34.12
CA ARG A 183 -0.51 -17.12 -35.57
C ARG A 183 -0.17 -18.58 -35.84
N PHE A 184 -0.97 -19.25 -36.68
CA PHE A 184 -0.68 -20.59 -37.16
C PHE A 184 -0.56 -20.60 -38.68
N ARG A 185 0.04 -21.66 -39.22
CA ARG A 185 -0.03 -21.94 -40.66
C ARG A 185 -1.48 -21.95 -41.13
N GLU A 186 -1.69 -21.63 -42.39
CA GLU A 186 -3.00 -21.69 -43.02
C GLU A 186 -3.66 -23.05 -42.76
N ASN A 187 -4.91 -23.02 -42.30
CA ASN A 187 -5.72 -24.18 -41.90
C ASN A 187 -5.05 -25.11 -40.87
N MET A 188 -4.05 -24.62 -40.13
CA MET A 188 -3.24 -25.41 -39.20
C MET A 188 -2.62 -26.66 -39.86
N ASN A 189 -2.30 -26.58 -41.16
CA ASN A 189 -1.76 -27.70 -41.92
C ASN A 189 -0.50 -28.28 -41.26
N GLY A 190 -0.57 -29.56 -40.87
CA GLY A 190 0.51 -30.29 -40.18
C GLY A 190 0.65 -29.95 -38.68
N VAL A 191 -0.14 -29.03 -38.14
CA VAL A 191 -0.13 -28.60 -36.74
C VAL A 191 -1.21 -29.35 -35.96
N THR A 192 -0.83 -29.94 -34.83
CA THR A 192 -1.74 -30.60 -33.90
C THR A 192 -1.75 -29.83 -32.57
N PRO A 193 -2.88 -29.20 -32.18
CA PRO A 193 -3.03 -28.62 -30.84
C PRO A 193 -2.91 -29.70 -29.76
N LEU A 194 -2.00 -29.49 -28.81
CA LEU A 194 -1.75 -30.42 -27.71
C LEU A 194 -2.41 -29.97 -26.42
N LEU A 195 -2.39 -28.66 -26.15
CA LEU A 195 -3.11 -28.02 -25.06
C LEU A 195 -4.01 -26.93 -25.61
N SER A 196 -5.29 -27.03 -25.29
CA SER A 196 -6.28 -26.01 -25.62
C SER A 196 -7.11 -25.68 -24.39
N ALA A 197 -7.36 -24.40 -24.16
CA ALA A 197 -8.20 -23.95 -23.06
C ALA A 197 -9.04 -22.74 -23.50
N MET A 198 -10.19 -22.56 -22.86
CA MET A 198 -11.02 -21.38 -23.07
C MET A 198 -10.54 -20.26 -22.11
N PRO A 199 -10.03 -19.13 -22.61
CA PRO A 199 -9.65 -18.03 -21.73
C PRO A 199 -10.89 -17.44 -21.05
N GLY A 200 -10.80 -17.21 -19.75
CA GLY A 200 -11.88 -16.54 -19.01
C GLY A 200 -12.02 -15.07 -19.43
N ALA A 201 -13.20 -14.47 -19.23
CA ALA A 201 -13.44 -13.06 -19.52
C ALA A 201 -12.46 -12.11 -18.81
N ASP A 202 -11.93 -12.53 -17.66
CA ASP A 202 -10.91 -11.80 -16.90
C ASP A 202 -9.60 -11.59 -17.68
N THR A 203 -9.28 -12.50 -18.60
CA THR A 203 -8.10 -12.40 -19.47
C THR A 203 -8.24 -11.28 -20.51
N LEU A 204 -9.45 -10.74 -20.70
CA LEU A 204 -9.78 -9.73 -21.71
C LEU A 204 -9.95 -8.31 -21.14
N LYS A 205 -9.71 -8.12 -19.84
CA LYS A 205 -9.92 -6.85 -19.12
C LYS A 205 -8.92 -5.75 -19.49
N ARG A 206 -7.73 -6.12 -19.96
CA ARG A 206 -6.70 -5.15 -20.36
C ARG A 206 -7.17 -4.39 -21.61
N ARG A 207 -6.80 -3.10 -21.72
CA ARG A 207 -7.04 -2.26 -22.91
C ARG A 207 -6.33 -2.81 -24.14
N ASP A 208 -6.70 -2.39 -25.33
CA ASP A 208 -6.07 -2.91 -26.53
C ASP A 208 -4.60 -2.42 -26.67
N GLY A 209 -3.69 -3.27 -27.16
CA GLY A 209 -2.27 -2.94 -27.32
C GLY A 209 -1.34 -4.11 -27.70
N ALA A 210 -0.03 -3.84 -27.76
CA ALA A 210 1.01 -4.72 -28.33
C ALA A 210 1.06 -6.16 -27.78
N HIS A 211 1.06 -6.32 -26.46
CA HIS A 211 0.98 -7.60 -25.75
C HIS A 211 -0.32 -7.71 -24.93
N SER A 212 -1.16 -6.69 -25.09
CA SER A 212 -2.44 -6.55 -24.40
C SER A 212 -3.56 -6.97 -25.34
N ASN A 213 -4.82 -6.82 -24.93
CA ASN A 213 -5.95 -7.27 -25.73
C ASN A 213 -5.97 -6.62 -27.13
N ASN A 214 -6.80 -7.12 -28.04
CA ASN A 214 -7.01 -6.50 -29.34
C ASN A 214 -8.36 -6.94 -29.93
N PRO A 215 -8.85 -6.26 -30.98
CA PRO A 215 -10.15 -6.59 -31.57
C PRO A 215 -10.25 -8.03 -32.07
N HIS A 216 -9.16 -8.61 -32.59
CA HIS A 216 -9.15 -9.98 -33.10
C HIS A 216 -9.34 -11.00 -31.97
N VAL A 217 -8.65 -10.81 -30.85
CA VAL A 217 -8.78 -11.65 -29.65
C VAL A 217 -10.19 -11.57 -29.07
N ARG A 218 -10.75 -10.36 -28.95
CA ARG A 218 -12.12 -10.18 -28.46
C ARG A 218 -13.12 -10.86 -29.38
N GLU A 219 -12.94 -10.75 -30.69
CA GLU A 219 -13.78 -11.44 -31.67
C GLU A 219 -13.71 -12.96 -31.50
N ALA A 220 -12.50 -13.52 -31.44
CA ALA A 220 -12.27 -14.95 -31.28
C ALA A 220 -12.85 -15.52 -29.98
N VAL A 221 -12.59 -14.84 -28.84
CA VAL A 221 -12.95 -15.36 -27.51
C VAL A 221 -14.39 -15.00 -27.12
N LEU A 222 -14.83 -13.75 -27.33
CA LEU A 222 -16.16 -13.32 -26.88
C LEU A 222 -17.26 -13.67 -27.86
N LYS A 223 -17.03 -13.47 -29.17
CA LYS A 223 -18.06 -13.66 -30.18
C LYS A 223 -18.07 -15.08 -30.72
N ARG A 224 -16.93 -15.56 -31.21
CA ARG A 224 -16.80 -16.90 -31.81
C ARG A 224 -16.62 -18.02 -30.78
N LYS A 225 -16.25 -17.67 -29.54
CA LYS A 225 -16.02 -18.61 -28.42
C LYS A 225 -15.06 -19.74 -28.79
N GLU A 226 -13.96 -19.36 -29.44
CA GLU A 226 -12.94 -20.29 -29.92
C GLU A 226 -12.02 -20.72 -28.79
N ALA A 227 -11.84 -22.03 -28.63
CA ALA A 227 -10.83 -22.58 -27.73
C ALA A 227 -9.45 -22.16 -28.22
N GLN A 228 -8.60 -21.73 -27.30
CA GLN A 228 -7.30 -21.20 -27.65
C GLN A 228 -6.20 -22.23 -27.43
N HIS A 229 -5.30 -22.35 -28.42
CA HIS A 229 -4.22 -23.34 -28.43
C HIS A 229 -2.95 -22.72 -27.83
N VAL A 230 -2.45 -23.33 -26.75
CA VAL A 230 -1.32 -22.83 -25.95
C VAL A 230 -0.11 -23.78 -25.94
N ALA A 231 -0.28 -24.98 -26.49
CA ALA A 231 0.82 -25.87 -26.87
C ALA A 231 0.44 -26.66 -28.12
N TRP A 232 1.39 -26.92 -29.01
CA TRP A 232 1.14 -27.61 -30.28
C TRP A 232 2.37 -28.37 -30.79
N ALA A 233 2.12 -29.43 -31.53
CA ALA A 233 3.12 -30.17 -32.31
C ALA A 233 2.98 -29.82 -33.79
N TYR A 234 4.09 -29.79 -34.51
CA TYR A 234 4.09 -29.53 -35.96
C TYR A 234 4.99 -30.54 -36.69
N GLN A 235 4.41 -31.25 -37.66
CA GLN A 235 5.14 -32.15 -38.54
C GLN A 235 5.51 -31.42 -39.83
N ARG A 236 6.80 -31.17 -40.06
CA ARG A 236 7.27 -30.50 -41.27
C ARG A 236 7.23 -31.43 -42.47
N GLY A 237 7.20 -30.84 -43.66
CA GLY A 237 7.22 -31.54 -44.94
C GLY A 237 8.58 -32.13 -45.30
N LYS A 238 8.63 -32.77 -46.48
CA LYS A 238 9.83 -33.41 -47.03
C LYS A 238 10.98 -32.42 -47.26
N ASP A 239 10.65 -31.18 -47.58
CA ASP A 239 11.58 -30.05 -47.76
C ASP A 239 12.36 -29.69 -46.48
N TYR A 240 11.89 -30.15 -45.33
CA TYR A 240 12.57 -30.07 -44.04
C TYR A 240 12.90 -31.46 -43.46
N SER A 241 13.14 -32.45 -44.33
CA SER A 241 13.49 -33.83 -43.97
C SER A 241 12.53 -34.46 -42.94
N ASN A 242 11.24 -34.13 -43.05
CA ASN A 242 10.20 -34.53 -42.11
C ASN A 242 10.56 -34.24 -40.66
N GLY A 243 11.25 -33.11 -40.42
CA GLY A 243 11.57 -32.63 -39.08
C GLY A 243 10.31 -32.26 -38.28
N ARG A 244 10.47 -32.03 -36.99
CA ARG A 244 9.36 -31.83 -36.05
C ARG A 244 9.54 -30.55 -35.24
N GLY A 245 8.43 -29.88 -34.95
CA GLY A 245 8.38 -28.63 -34.21
C GLY A 245 7.44 -28.72 -33.00
N PHE A 246 7.76 -28.02 -31.91
CA PHE A 246 6.95 -27.97 -30.70
C PHE A 246 6.92 -26.55 -30.15
N GLY A 247 5.71 -25.98 -30.02
CA GLY A 247 5.51 -24.68 -29.37
C GLY A 247 4.79 -24.86 -28.05
N PHE A 248 5.25 -24.16 -27.02
CA PHE A 248 4.68 -24.22 -25.68
C PHE A 248 4.74 -22.84 -25.03
N THR A 249 3.59 -22.24 -24.70
CA THR A 249 3.55 -20.85 -24.22
C THR A 249 3.71 -20.72 -22.70
N GLY A 250 3.66 -21.83 -21.96
CA GLY A 250 3.87 -21.84 -20.50
C GLY A 250 5.34 -21.83 -20.10
N GLY A 251 5.61 -21.64 -18.82
CA GLY A 251 6.96 -21.63 -18.26
C GLY A 251 7.35 -20.33 -17.59
N HIS A 252 6.46 -19.32 -17.57
CA HIS A 252 6.70 -18.04 -16.89
C HIS A 252 7.12 -18.28 -15.45
N ASN A 253 6.29 -19.03 -14.71
CA ASN A 253 6.49 -19.38 -13.32
C ASN A 253 7.34 -20.65 -13.21
N HIS A 254 8.60 -20.53 -12.78
CA HIS A 254 9.53 -21.66 -12.69
C HIS A 254 9.03 -22.78 -11.77
N VAL A 255 8.25 -22.44 -10.73
CA VAL A 255 7.64 -23.45 -9.83
C VAL A 255 6.77 -24.45 -10.59
N ASN A 256 6.20 -24.06 -11.74
CA ASN A 256 5.30 -24.91 -12.52
C ASN A 256 6.03 -26.12 -13.09
N TRP A 257 7.36 -26.07 -13.23
CA TRP A 257 8.17 -27.24 -13.52
C TRP A 257 8.08 -28.31 -12.45
N GLY A 258 7.62 -27.98 -11.24
CA GLY A 258 7.30 -28.96 -10.19
C GLY A 258 6.09 -29.84 -10.48
N SER A 259 5.20 -29.43 -11.40
CA SER A 259 4.04 -30.23 -11.79
C SER A 259 4.42 -31.37 -12.75
N ASP A 260 4.12 -32.61 -12.37
CA ASP A 260 4.48 -33.80 -13.13
C ASP A 260 3.84 -33.82 -14.52
N ASN A 261 2.57 -33.38 -14.65
CA ASN A 261 1.89 -33.37 -15.94
C ASN A 261 2.36 -32.22 -16.84
N PHE A 262 2.64 -31.06 -16.26
CA PHE A 262 3.21 -29.91 -16.98
C PHE A 262 4.60 -30.26 -17.54
N ARG A 263 5.46 -30.82 -16.70
CA ARG A 263 6.82 -31.25 -17.07
C ARG A 263 6.81 -32.42 -18.05
N LYS A 264 5.98 -33.44 -17.81
CA LYS A 264 5.85 -34.61 -18.70
C LYS A 264 5.46 -34.22 -20.12
N LEU A 265 4.50 -33.31 -20.30
CA LEU A 265 4.10 -32.86 -21.63
C LEU A 265 5.29 -32.27 -22.40
N VAL A 266 6.08 -31.41 -21.74
CA VAL A 266 7.25 -30.77 -22.35
C VAL A 266 8.34 -31.79 -22.65
N LEU A 267 8.63 -32.73 -21.73
CA LEU A 267 9.59 -33.81 -21.96
C LEU A 267 9.17 -34.73 -23.12
N ASN A 268 7.88 -35.10 -23.18
CA ASN A 268 7.33 -35.84 -24.31
C ASN A 268 7.47 -35.04 -25.61
N GLY A 269 7.22 -33.73 -25.58
CA GLY A 269 7.41 -32.82 -26.72
C GLY A 269 8.84 -32.84 -27.24
N ILE A 270 9.81 -32.74 -26.34
CA ILE A 270 11.25 -32.77 -26.67
C ILE A 270 11.66 -34.14 -27.24
N ALA A 271 11.24 -35.24 -26.62
CA ALA A 271 11.51 -36.58 -27.13
C ALA A 271 10.87 -36.82 -28.50
N TRP A 272 9.65 -36.32 -28.70
CA TRP A 272 8.95 -36.41 -29.97
C TRP A 272 9.69 -35.68 -31.10
N ILE A 273 10.16 -34.44 -30.86
CA ILE A 273 10.88 -33.68 -31.88
C ILE A 273 12.25 -34.29 -32.21
N ALA A 274 12.88 -34.98 -31.25
CA ALA A 274 14.10 -35.76 -31.46
C ALA A 274 13.87 -37.11 -32.18
N LYS A 275 12.61 -37.40 -32.55
CA LYS A 275 12.18 -38.67 -33.17
C LYS A 275 12.57 -39.89 -32.34
N THR A 276 12.48 -39.75 -31.02
CA THR A 276 12.64 -40.86 -30.07
C THR A 276 11.28 -41.46 -29.74
N GLU A 277 11.25 -42.76 -29.52
CA GLU A 277 10.03 -43.46 -29.13
C GLU A 277 9.61 -43.00 -27.73
N ILE A 278 8.37 -42.54 -27.60
CA ILE A 278 7.83 -42.08 -26.32
C ILE A 278 7.18 -43.29 -25.64
N PRO A 279 7.55 -43.61 -24.39
CA PRO A 279 6.90 -44.69 -23.66
C PRO A 279 5.38 -44.52 -23.62
N SER A 280 4.63 -45.61 -23.59
CA SER A 280 3.15 -45.57 -23.56
C SER A 280 2.58 -44.80 -22.35
N LYS A 281 3.35 -44.70 -21.25
CA LYS A 281 3.01 -43.91 -20.05
C LYS A 281 3.62 -42.48 -20.05
N GLY A 282 4.20 -42.07 -21.17
CA GLY A 282 5.00 -40.86 -21.32
C GLY A 282 6.40 -41.00 -20.74
N VAL A 283 7.28 -40.05 -21.09
CA VAL A 283 8.59 -39.87 -20.47
C VAL A 283 8.37 -39.65 -18.97
N SER A 284 9.19 -40.33 -18.14
CA SER A 284 9.13 -40.14 -16.70
C SER A 284 9.47 -38.69 -16.37
N PRO A 285 8.62 -37.97 -15.62
CA PRO A 285 8.94 -36.59 -15.25
C PRO A 285 9.99 -36.52 -14.13
N GLY A 286 10.40 -37.65 -13.52
CA GLY A 286 11.29 -37.67 -12.36
C GLY A 286 10.67 -37.02 -11.11
N GLU A 287 11.33 -37.08 -9.97
CA GLU A 287 10.92 -36.31 -8.78
C GLU A 287 11.63 -34.95 -8.77
N VAL A 288 10.86 -33.88 -8.54
CA VAL A 288 11.39 -32.53 -8.36
C VAL A 288 11.33 -32.18 -6.88
N SER A 289 12.50 -31.92 -6.29
CA SER A 289 12.62 -31.44 -4.91
C SER A 289 12.57 -29.91 -4.86
N VAL A 290 12.37 -29.37 -3.65
CA VAL A 290 12.49 -27.93 -3.39
C VAL A 290 13.85 -27.42 -3.84
N THR A 291 14.92 -28.10 -3.41
CA THR A 291 16.30 -27.77 -3.80
C THR A 291 16.47 -27.82 -5.31
N GLY A 292 15.90 -28.83 -5.99
CA GLY A 292 15.95 -28.94 -7.45
C GLY A 292 15.32 -27.77 -8.20
N LEU A 293 14.25 -27.16 -7.66
CA LEU A 293 13.65 -25.94 -8.23
C LEU A 293 14.41 -24.66 -7.85
N GLN A 294 15.24 -24.69 -6.81
CA GLN A 294 16.03 -23.55 -6.37
C GLN A 294 17.44 -23.55 -6.96
N GLU A 295 17.87 -24.68 -7.53
CA GLU A 295 19.15 -24.83 -8.20
C GLU A 295 19.22 -24.01 -9.50
N ASN A 296 20.40 -23.45 -9.77
CA ASN A 296 20.72 -22.75 -11.02
C ASN A 296 19.84 -21.54 -11.36
N GLN A 297 19.11 -20.98 -10.40
CA GLN A 297 18.27 -19.79 -10.59
C GLN A 297 19.12 -18.58 -11.03
N ASP A 298 18.56 -17.79 -11.94
CA ASP A 298 19.18 -16.64 -12.58
C ASP A 298 19.37 -15.49 -11.58
N TYR A 299 18.51 -15.41 -10.56
CA TYR A 299 18.49 -14.38 -9.53
C TYR A 299 18.54 -14.97 -8.12
N SER A 300 18.93 -14.16 -7.13
CA SER A 300 18.95 -14.59 -5.72
C SER A 300 17.53 -14.83 -5.18
N PRO A 301 17.34 -15.76 -4.22
CA PRO A 301 16.03 -16.10 -3.68
C PRO A 301 15.21 -14.89 -3.20
N ARG A 302 13.96 -14.78 -3.68
CA ARG A 302 13.00 -13.76 -3.28
C ARG A 302 11.56 -14.25 -3.49
N GLY A 303 10.74 -14.33 -2.44
CA GLY A 303 9.29 -14.54 -2.53
C GLY A 303 8.81 -16.00 -2.64
N TRP A 304 9.71 -16.94 -2.98
CA TRP A 304 9.46 -18.38 -3.07
C TRP A 304 10.22 -19.16 -1.99
N GLU A 305 9.71 -19.10 -0.76
CA GLU A 305 10.23 -19.87 0.37
C GLU A 305 10.03 -21.38 0.17
N ALA A 306 10.90 -22.19 0.79
CA ALA A 306 10.85 -23.65 0.70
C ALA A 306 9.44 -24.20 0.98
N GLU A 307 8.74 -23.68 1.99
CA GLU A 307 7.39 -24.10 2.35
C GLU A 307 6.34 -23.81 1.25
N LYS A 308 6.46 -22.68 0.53
CA LYS A 308 5.59 -22.37 -0.61
C LYS A 308 5.85 -23.31 -1.78
N ILE A 309 7.10 -23.66 -2.02
CA ILE A 309 7.50 -24.63 -3.06
C ILE A 309 6.97 -26.03 -2.68
N VAL A 310 7.13 -26.46 -1.42
CA VAL A 310 6.56 -27.72 -0.91
C VAL A 310 5.05 -27.74 -1.09
N THR A 311 4.37 -26.64 -0.77
CA THR A 311 2.92 -26.52 -0.91
C THR A 311 2.50 -26.67 -2.37
N LYS A 312 3.18 -25.98 -3.30
CA LYS A 312 2.91 -26.11 -4.74
C LYS A 312 3.20 -27.51 -5.28
N LEU A 313 4.30 -28.14 -4.88
CA LEU A 313 4.62 -29.52 -5.27
C LEU A 313 3.55 -30.52 -4.79
N LYS A 314 3.02 -30.32 -3.58
CA LYS A 314 1.91 -31.12 -3.04
C LYS A 314 0.60 -30.88 -3.81
N GLU A 315 0.30 -29.62 -4.12
CA GLU A 315 -0.87 -29.24 -4.94
C GLU A 315 -0.82 -29.88 -6.34
N PHE A 316 0.35 -29.89 -6.98
CA PHE A 316 0.48 -30.41 -8.33
C PHE A 316 0.42 -31.95 -8.41
N ASN A 317 1.09 -32.65 -7.48
CA ASN A 317 1.36 -34.08 -7.62
C ASN A 317 0.55 -34.98 -6.65
N GLY A 318 -0.30 -34.40 -5.79
CA GLY A 318 -1.38 -35.14 -5.12
C GLY A 318 -1.00 -36.00 -3.90
N LYS A 319 0.06 -35.68 -3.13
CA LYS A 319 0.33 -36.32 -1.81
C LYS A 319 -0.43 -35.55 -0.69
N THR A 320 -1.52 -36.13 -0.20
CA THR A 320 -2.45 -35.58 0.80
C THR A 320 -1.83 -35.37 2.20
N PRO A 321 -2.08 -34.26 2.92
CA PRO A 321 -1.91 -34.23 4.38
C PRO A 321 -3.08 -34.93 5.07
N LYS A 322 -2.80 -36.03 5.79
CA LYS A 322 -3.74 -36.66 6.74
C LYS A 322 -3.85 -35.82 8.03
N LYS A 323 -5.05 -35.82 8.65
CA LYS A 323 -5.37 -35.29 9.99
C LYS A 323 -4.99 -36.30 11.11
N GLY A 324 -4.44 -35.79 12.23
CA GLY A 324 -4.35 -36.42 13.59
C GLY A 324 -2.95 -36.93 14.00
N GLY A 325 -2.40 -36.72 15.23
CA GLY A 325 -2.94 -36.27 16.53
C GLY A 325 -1.87 -35.78 17.56
N SER A 326 -2.33 -35.38 18.75
CA SER A 326 -1.61 -34.71 19.88
C SER A 326 -0.72 -35.67 20.71
N ASN A 327 0.25 -35.27 21.56
CA ASN A 327 0.37 -34.37 22.73
C ASN A 327 1.87 -34.01 22.90
N THR A 328 2.38 -32.89 23.43
CA THR A 328 2.21 -32.25 24.76
C THR A 328 2.68 -30.77 24.72
N SER A 329 2.10 -29.94 25.59
CA SER A 329 2.12 -28.46 25.63
C SER A 329 3.47 -27.75 25.86
N PRO A 330 3.52 -26.44 25.52
CA PRO A 330 4.09 -25.43 26.43
C PRO A 330 3.09 -24.31 26.80
N LYS A 331 2.99 -23.97 28.09
CA LYS A 331 2.47 -22.69 28.64
C LYS A 331 3.61 -21.66 28.52
N ALA A 332 3.50 -20.48 27.90
CA ALA A 332 2.66 -19.28 28.09
C ALA A 332 3.32 -18.17 28.93
N SER A 333 3.61 -17.03 28.30
CA SER A 333 3.50 -15.65 28.82
C SER A 333 3.15 -14.74 27.61
N SER A 334 1.88 -14.42 27.35
CA SER A 334 0.94 -13.44 27.94
C SER A 334 1.08 -12.00 27.41
N ASP A 335 0.63 -11.79 26.17
CA ASP A 335 -0.02 -10.55 25.70
C ASP A 335 -1.06 -10.90 24.62
N SER A 336 -1.92 -11.88 24.93
CA SER A 336 -2.86 -12.48 23.97
C SER A 336 -4.22 -11.77 23.96
N ASN A 337 -4.85 -11.75 22.77
CA ASN A 337 -6.27 -11.43 22.55
C ASN A 337 -7.20 -11.99 23.64
N PRO A 338 -8.33 -11.33 23.94
CA PRO A 338 -9.32 -11.87 24.86
C PRO A 338 -9.73 -13.28 24.41
N LYS A 339 -9.82 -14.22 25.35
CA LYS A 339 -10.15 -15.61 25.06
C LYS A 339 -11.56 -15.69 24.47
N ALA A 340 -11.71 -16.34 23.32
CA ALA A 340 -13.02 -16.57 22.73
C ALA A 340 -13.89 -17.43 23.68
N LEU A 341 -15.14 -17.03 23.87
CA LEU A 341 -16.15 -17.87 24.53
C LEU A 341 -16.47 -19.10 23.67
N PHE A 342 -16.28 -19.00 22.36
CA PHE A 342 -16.43 -20.09 21.40
C PHE A 342 -15.51 -19.89 20.20
N ALA A 343 -14.97 -20.98 19.69
CA ALA A 343 -14.27 -21.05 18.41
C ALA A 343 -14.72 -22.33 17.71
N SER A 344 -15.23 -22.21 16.48
CA SER A 344 -15.67 -23.35 15.69
C SER A 344 -14.47 -24.15 15.18
N LYS A 345 -14.71 -25.35 14.65
CA LYS A 345 -13.81 -25.93 13.64
C LYS A 345 -13.93 -25.12 12.35
N VAL A 346 -12.95 -25.23 11.46
CA VAL A 346 -13.04 -24.64 10.11
C VAL A 346 -14.24 -25.24 9.38
N VAL A 347 -15.13 -24.37 8.91
CA VAL A 347 -16.31 -24.70 8.10
C VAL A 347 -15.94 -24.52 6.64
N THR A 348 -16.11 -25.58 5.86
CA THR A 348 -15.87 -25.61 4.39
C THR A 348 -17.13 -26.10 3.67
N ALA A 349 -17.17 -26.01 2.33
CA ALA A 349 -18.29 -26.51 1.53
C ALA A 349 -18.59 -28.00 1.75
N GLN A 350 -17.62 -28.78 2.27
CA GLN A 350 -17.74 -30.21 2.59
C GLN A 350 -18.15 -30.47 4.04
N THR A 351 -18.27 -29.43 4.87
CA THR A 351 -18.82 -29.57 6.23
C THR A 351 -20.29 -29.99 6.12
N PRO A 352 -20.76 -31.03 6.82
CA PRO A 352 -22.15 -31.47 6.75
C PRO A 352 -23.13 -30.31 7.00
N GLY A 353 -24.06 -30.09 6.08
CA GLY A 353 -25.00 -28.97 6.14
C GLY A 353 -24.35 -27.58 6.02
N GLN A 354 -23.10 -27.52 5.52
CA GLN A 354 -22.26 -26.34 5.30
C GLN A 354 -22.13 -25.42 6.52
N GLY A 355 -22.29 -25.95 7.72
CA GLY A 355 -22.22 -25.14 8.92
C GLY A 355 -22.08 -25.95 10.19
N ILE A 356 -21.96 -25.23 11.29
CA ILE A 356 -21.73 -25.75 12.62
C ILE A 356 -22.66 -25.05 13.61
N GLU A 357 -23.18 -25.82 14.56
CA GLU A 357 -23.95 -25.25 15.65
C GLU A 357 -23.03 -24.49 16.61
N VAL A 358 -23.40 -23.26 16.90
CA VAL A 358 -22.74 -22.37 17.83
C VAL A 358 -23.62 -22.28 19.07
N SER A 359 -23.07 -22.66 20.21
CA SER A 359 -23.81 -22.66 21.47
C SER A 359 -22.90 -22.21 22.61
N VAL A 360 -23.14 -21.02 23.12
CA VAL A 360 -22.19 -20.29 23.99
C VAL A 360 -22.90 -19.83 25.24
N ALA A 361 -22.33 -20.07 26.42
CA ALA A 361 -22.85 -19.49 27.67
C ALA A 361 -22.51 -17.99 27.72
N ILE A 362 -23.51 -17.15 27.97
CA ILE A 362 -23.38 -15.68 27.98
C ILE A 362 -23.99 -15.03 29.23
N LYS A 363 -24.20 -15.81 30.31
CA LYS A 363 -24.72 -15.28 31.58
C LYS A 363 -23.80 -14.17 32.10
N GLY A 364 -24.33 -12.95 32.23
CA GLY A 364 -23.59 -11.78 32.72
C GLY A 364 -22.66 -11.10 31.71
N VAL A 365 -22.68 -11.50 30.43
CA VAL A 365 -21.86 -10.90 29.37
C VAL A 365 -22.44 -9.54 28.97
N LYS A 366 -21.63 -8.46 28.98
CA LYS A 366 -22.11 -7.10 28.63
C LYS A 366 -22.09 -6.82 27.12
N GLU A 367 -21.13 -7.38 26.41
CA GLU A 367 -20.93 -7.23 24.97
C GLU A 367 -20.75 -8.59 24.31
N LEU A 368 -21.35 -8.79 23.14
CA LEU A 368 -21.25 -10.03 22.36
C LEU A 368 -20.60 -9.72 21.02
N HIS A 369 -19.44 -10.30 20.73
CA HIS A 369 -18.73 -10.10 19.48
C HIS A 369 -18.70 -11.40 18.67
N LEU A 370 -19.25 -11.36 17.47
CA LEU A 370 -19.27 -12.43 16.50
C LEU A 370 -18.16 -12.16 15.49
N TYR A 371 -17.15 -13.01 15.45
CA TYR A 371 -16.02 -12.85 14.53
C TYR A 371 -15.94 -14.05 13.59
N VAL A 372 -15.58 -13.80 12.34
CA VAL A 372 -15.33 -14.84 11.35
C VAL A 372 -13.95 -14.61 10.76
N SER A 373 -13.03 -15.57 10.91
CA SER A 373 -11.76 -15.56 10.18
C SER A 373 -11.88 -16.35 8.89
N ASP A 374 -10.96 -16.09 7.96
CA ASP A 374 -10.76 -16.84 6.72
C ASP A 374 -10.12 -18.24 6.95
N ALA A 375 -9.97 -18.63 8.22
CA ALA A 375 -9.31 -19.87 8.62
C ALA A 375 -7.89 -20.06 8.04
N GLY A 376 -7.22 -18.95 7.66
CA GLY A 376 -5.85 -18.94 7.15
C GLY A 376 -5.71 -19.21 5.66
N ASN A 377 -6.80 -19.21 4.87
CA ASN A 377 -6.74 -19.39 3.41
C ASN A 377 -6.51 -18.07 2.63
N GLY A 378 -6.56 -16.90 3.28
CA GLY A 378 -6.40 -15.58 2.67
C GLY A 378 -7.70 -15.00 2.11
N TYR A 379 -7.62 -14.25 1.02
CA TYR A 379 -8.79 -13.55 0.43
C TYR A 379 -9.52 -14.45 -0.60
N ALA A 380 -10.31 -15.43 -0.13
CA ALA A 380 -11.10 -16.33 -1.00
C ALA A 380 -12.58 -15.91 -1.07
N CYS A 381 -13.49 -16.85 -1.37
CA CYS A 381 -14.95 -16.59 -1.43
C CYS A 381 -15.61 -16.94 -0.09
N ASP A 382 -15.02 -16.46 1.00
CA ASP A 382 -15.28 -16.89 2.38
C ASP A 382 -16.53 -16.23 2.96
N TRP A 383 -17.66 -16.42 2.30
CA TRP A 383 -18.92 -15.82 2.73
C TRP A 383 -19.51 -16.69 3.83
N ALA A 384 -19.80 -16.05 4.95
CA ALA A 384 -20.23 -16.66 6.19
C ALA A 384 -21.57 -16.09 6.64
N ASP A 385 -22.40 -16.98 7.13
CA ASP A 385 -23.72 -16.71 7.66
C ASP A 385 -23.79 -17.12 9.12
N TRP A 386 -24.20 -16.18 9.97
CA TRP A 386 -24.75 -16.47 11.28
C TRP A 386 -26.24 -16.75 11.12
N VAL A 387 -26.61 -18.01 10.94
CA VAL A 387 -28.00 -18.48 10.73
C VAL A 387 -28.75 -18.59 12.05
N ASN A 388 -29.97 -18.04 12.09
CA ASN A 388 -30.85 -17.96 13.26
C ASN A 388 -30.12 -17.62 14.58
N PRO A 389 -29.33 -16.52 14.63
CA PRO A 389 -28.61 -16.13 15.82
C PRO A 389 -29.61 -15.60 16.85
N ARG A 390 -29.59 -16.14 18.07
CA ARG A 390 -30.56 -15.86 19.12
C ARG A 390 -29.97 -15.98 20.52
N LEU A 391 -30.54 -15.24 21.46
CA LEU A 391 -30.20 -15.24 22.86
C LEU A 391 -31.29 -15.98 23.64
N VAL A 392 -30.93 -16.88 24.55
CA VAL A 392 -31.85 -17.70 25.34
C VAL A 392 -31.70 -17.38 26.82
N ASP A 393 -32.79 -17.04 27.50
CA ASP A 393 -32.80 -16.77 28.94
C ASP A 393 -32.97 -18.03 29.81
N GLY A 394 -32.88 -17.86 31.12
CA GLY A 394 -33.00 -18.95 32.10
C GLY A 394 -34.37 -19.65 32.15
N THR A 395 -35.38 -19.13 31.45
CA THR A 395 -36.71 -19.76 31.30
C THR A 395 -36.86 -20.51 29.98
N GLY A 396 -35.86 -20.44 29.10
CA GLY A 396 -35.91 -20.99 27.74
C GLY A 396 -36.51 -20.03 26.71
N LYS A 397 -36.83 -18.78 27.07
CA LYS A 397 -37.34 -17.79 26.11
C LYS A 397 -36.23 -17.34 25.16
N GLU A 398 -36.50 -17.40 23.86
CA GLU A 398 -35.57 -16.99 22.81
C GLU A 398 -35.84 -15.56 22.32
N THR A 399 -34.78 -14.76 22.17
CA THR A 399 -34.77 -13.44 21.54
C THR A 399 -33.88 -13.50 20.31
N LYS A 400 -34.42 -13.18 19.12
CA LYS A 400 -33.62 -13.14 17.88
C LYS A 400 -32.56 -12.04 17.98
N LEU A 401 -31.30 -12.36 17.70
CA LEU A 401 -30.23 -11.36 17.66
C LEU A 401 -30.42 -10.41 16.47
N THR A 402 -31.07 -10.87 15.40
CA THR A 402 -31.44 -10.05 14.23
C THR A 402 -32.51 -9.00 14.50
N SER A 403 -33.25 -9.07 15.62
CA SER A 403 -34.14 -8.00 16.05
C SER A 403 -33.43 -6.94 16.92
N MET A 404 -32.12 -7.07 17.13
CA MET A 404 -31.29 -6.12 17.86
C MET A 404 -30.37 -5.38 16.90
N LYS A 405 -30.09 -4.10 17.17
CA LYS A 405 -29.11 -3.31 16.42
C LYS A 405 -27.70 -3.61 16.92
N TRP A 406 -26.77 -3.97 16.01
CA TRP A 406 -25.34 -4.10 16.37
C TRP A 406 -24.70 -2.71 16.59
N LYS A 407 -23.67 -2.66 17.43
CA LYS A 407 -22.86 -1.47 17.74
C LYS A 407 -21.77 -1.23 16.70
N HIS A 408 -21.22 -2.29 16.12
CA HIS A 408 -20.17 -2.24 15.09
C HIS A 408 -20.28 -3.48 14.21
N ALA A 409 -20.02 -3.33 12.90
CA ALA A 409 -19.92 -4.43 11.96
C ALA A 409 -18.86 -4.10 10.90
N SER A 410 -17.97 -5.05 10.62
CA SER A 410 -16.96 -4.94 9.56
C SER A 410 -16.75 -6.31 8.90
N SER A 411 -16.22 -6.31 7.68
CA SER A 411 -15.99 -7.52 6.88
C SER A 411 -14.83 -7.31 5.92
N GLY A 412 -14.05 -8.36 5.61
CA GLY A 412 -12.89 -8.26 4.73
C GLY A 412 -13.25 -7.94 3.26
N TRP A 413 -14.47 -8.27 2.84
CA TRP A 413 -15.01 -7.97 1.51
C TRP A 413 -16.53 -7.84 1.57
N GLY A 414 -17.13 -6.98 0.76
CA GLY A 414 -18.58 -6.77 0.78
C GLY A 414 -19.05 -6.11 2.08
N GLY A 415 -20.24 -6.47 2.57
CA GLY A 415 -20.84 -5.90 3.78
C GLY A 415 -21.34 -6.96 4.76
N VAL A 416 -21.67 -6.52 5.98
CA VAL A 416 -22.42 -7.31 6.96
C VAL A 416 -23.90 -6.99 6.79
N ASN A 417 -24.71 -7.97 6.38
CA ASN A 417 -26.10 -7.73 5.98
C ASN A 417 -27.10 -8.58 6.79
N LEU A 418 -28.26 -8.00 7.12
CA LEU A 418 -29.38 -8.72 7.76
C LEU A 418 -30.21 -9.48 6.72
N ASN A 419 -30.42 -10.77 6.95
CA ASN A 419 -31.16 -11.69 6.07
C ASN A 419 -30.67 -11.71 4.61
N LYS A 420 -29.44 -11.24 4.39
CA LYS A 420 -28.76 -11.19 3.10
C LYS A 420 -27.30 -11.58 3.30
N ASN A 421 -26.68 -12.17 2.28
CA ASN A 421 -25.29 -12.60 2.31
C ASN A 421 -24.31 -11.43 2.13
N ALA A 422 -23.00 -11.72 2.05
CA ALA A 422 -21.93 -10.72 1.98
C ALA A 422 -22.09 -9.68 0.84
N GLN A 423 -22.79 -10.02 -0.24
CA GLN A 423 -23.03 -9.16 -1.41
C GLN A 423 -24.47 -8.59 -1.49
N GLY A 424 -25.32 -8.84 -0.49
CA GLY A 424 -26.69 -8.30 -0.44
C GLY A 424 -27.78 -9.14 -1.13
N SER A 425 -27.51 -10.39 -1.51
CA SER A 425 -28.50 -11.35 -2.02
C SER A 425 -29.14 -12.19 -0.90
N PRO A 426 -30.27 -12.90 -1.10
CA PRO A 426 -30.83 -13.78 -0.07
C PRO A 426 -29.81 -14.82 0.43
N MET A 427 -29.71 -15.00 1.75
CA MET A 427 -28.80 -15.96 2.37
C MET A 427 -29.26 -17.39 2.08
N LYS A 428 -28.35 -18.24 1.62
CA LYS A 428 -28.66 -19.64 1.32
C LYS A 428 -27.56 -20.53 1.86
N VAL A 429 -27.93 -21.60 2.56
CA VAL A 429 -26.99 -22.58 3.09
C VAL A 429 -27.41 -23.96 2.62
N ALA A 430 -26.51 -24.66 1.95
CA ALA A 430 -26.76 -26.00 1.40
C ALA A 430 -28.03 -26.06 0.52
N GLY A 431 -28.30 -25.01 -0.24
CA GLY A 431 -29.41 -24.90 -1.20
C GLY A 431 -30.73 -24.45 -0.58
N LYS A 432 -30.76 -24.17 0.73
CA LYS A 432 -31.96 -23.72 1.44
C LYS A 432 -31.80 -22.26 1.84
N GLU A 433 -32.84 -21.47 1.60
CA GLU A 433 -32.89 -20.09 2.09
C GLU A 433 -32.94 -20.07 3.62
N VAL A 434 -32.14 -19.18 4.21
CA VAL A 434 -32.00 -19.05 5.67
C VAL A 434 -32.13 -17.59 6.08
N GLN A 435 -32.41 -17.36 7.37
CA GLN A 435 -32.47 -16.03 7.97
C GLN A 435 -31.35 -15.87 9.00
N GLY A 436 -30.76 -14.68 9.09
CA GLY A 436 -29.56 -14.48 9.89
C GLY A 436 -28.79 -13.21 9.54
N ILE A 437 -27.47 -13.26 9.74
CA ILE A 437 -26.54 -12.18 9.41
C ILE A 437 -25.45 -12.73 8.50
N GLY A 438 -25.34 -12.23 7.26
CA GLY A 438 -24.33 -12.65 6.30
C GLY A 438 -23.17 -11.67 6.17
N CYS A 439 -21.95 -12.16 5.99
CA CYS A 439 -20.72 -11.37 5.87
C CYS A 439 -19.63 -12.13 5.10
N HIS A 440 -18.53 -11.47 4.71
CA HIS A 440 -17.30 -12.16 4.31
C HIS A 440 -16.36 -12.32 5.50
N ALA A 441 -15.55 -13.37 5.52
CA ALA A 441 -14.52 -13.60 6.53
C ALA A 441 -13.50 -12.46 6.66
N ASN A 442 -12.78 -12.50 7.78
CA ASN A 442 -12.18 -11.35 8.45
C ASN A 442 -13.24 -10.29 8.77
N SER A 443 -14.37 -10.75 9.34
CA SER A 443 -15.48 -9.89 9.80
C SER A 443 -15.63 -9.88 11.31
N LEU A 444 -16.05 -8.74 11.85
CA LEU A 444 -16.38 -8.56 13.27
C LEU A 444 -17.75 -7.87 13.41
N ILE A 445 -18.69 -8.49 14.11
CA ILE A 445 -20.03 -7.96 14.41
C ILE A 445 -20.17 -7.87 15.93
N SER A 446 -20.41 -6.69 16.48
CA SER A 446 -20.39 -6.43 17.92
C SER A 446 -21.73 -5.91 18.41
N TYR A 447 -22.27 -6.52 19.47
CA TYR A 447 -23.53 -6.14 20.12
C TYR A 447 -23.30 -5.69 21.56
N GLN A 448 -24.05 -4.68 21.98
CA GLN A 448 -24.22 -4.36 23.40
C GLN A 448 -25.46 -5.11 23.90
N LEU A 449 -25.33 -5.95 24.93
CA LEU A 449 -26.49 -6.61 25.55
C LEU A 449 -27.18 -5.66 26.55
N PRO A 450 -28.52 -5.72 26.71
CA PRO A 450 -29.24 -4.88 27.66
C PRO A 450 -28.72 -5.03 29.09
N ALA A 451 -28.65 -3.93 29.84
CA ALA A 451 -28.27 -3.98 31.25
C ALA A 451 -29.22 -4.92 32.02
N ASN A 452 -28.66 -5.81 32.84
CA ASN A 452 -29.39 -6.80 33.64
C ASN A 452 -30.21 -7.84 32.84
N HIS A 453 -29.83 -8.13 31.59
CA HIS A 453 -30.48 -9.19 30.82
C HIS A 453 -30.44 -10.55 31.54
N LYS A 454 -31.47 -11.37 31.33
CA LYS A 454 -31.54 -12.76 31.85
C LYS A 454 -30.97 -13.81 30.88
N PHE A 455 -30.41 -13.39 29.74
CA PHE A 455 -29.82 -14.32 28.77
C PHE A 455 -28.71 -15.16 29.39
N THR A 456 -28.84 -16.47 29.21
CA THR A 456 -27.88 -17.49 29.66
C THR A 456 -27.08 -18.09 28.51
N ARG A 457 -27.62 -18.12 27.29
CA ARG A 457 -26.94 -18.69 26.11
C ARG A 457 -27.12 -17.85 24.85
N PHE A 458 -26.11 -17.87 23.99
CA PHE A 458 -26.20 -17.48 22.59
C PHE A 458 -26.22 -18.77 21.75
N LEU A 459 -27.18 -18.87 20.84
CA LEU A 459 -27.34 -19.96 19.90
C LEU A 459 -27.33 -19.41 18.48
N ALA A 460 -26.60 -20.03 17.57
CA ALA A 460 -26.65 -19.76 16.14
C ALA A 460 -26.18 -21.00 15.38
N LYS A 461 -26.36 -21.03 14.07
CA LYS A 461 -25.61 -21.91 13.18
C LYS A 461 -24.66 -21.06 12.35
N GLY A 462 -23.35 -21.22 12.53
CA GLY A 462 -22.34 -20.58 11.69
C GLY A 462 -22.17 -21.41 10.42
N ALA A 463 -22.47 -20.85 9.25
CA ALA A 463 -22.46 -21.58 8.00
C ALA A 463 -21.73 -20.83 6.89
N LEU A 464 -21.24 -21.53 5.89
CA LEU A 464 -20.88 -20.88 4.63
C LEU A 464 -22.15 -20.55 3.85
N ASP A 465 -22.20 -19.32 3.35
CA ASP A 465 -23.25 -18.92 2.39
C ASP A 465 -22.95 -19.57 1.03
N ASP A 466 -23.97 -20.11 0.39
CA ASP A 466 -23.92 -20.70 -0.95
C ASP A 466 -23.40 -19.70 -1.98
N GLY A 467 -23.66 -18.40 -1.79
CA GLY A 467 -23.17 -17.34 -2.64
C GLY A 467 -21.65 -17.24 -2.66
N GLY A 468 -20.97 -17.61 -1.56
CA GLY A 468 -19.52 -17.77 -1.51
C GLY A 468 -19.10 -19.20 -1.84
N ALA A 469 -19.70 -20.19 -1.16
CA ALA A 469 -19.35 -21.62 -1.30
C ALA A 469 -19.62 -22.22 -2.68
N ARG A 470 -20.45 -21.58 -3.51
CA ARG A 470 -20.76 -22.01 -4.88
C ARG A 470 -20.33 -21.00 -5.93
N GLN A 471 -19.53 -20.00 -5.53
CA GLN A 471 -18.99 -19.00 -6.44
C GLN A 471 -17.86 -19.59 -7.28
N GLY A 472 -18.22 -20.27 -8.38
CA GLY A 472 -17.28 -20.73 -9.40
C GLY A 472 -16.00 -21.37 -8.83
N ALA A 473 -14.83 -20.83 -9.21
CA ALA A 473 -13.52 -21.41 -8.90
C ALA A 473 -13.06 -21.23 -7.44
N CYS A 474 -13.55 -20.21 -6.72
CA CYS A 474 -13.12 -19.90 -5.34
C CYS A 474 -14.03 -20.51 -4.27
N GLY A 475 -15.29 -20.85 -4.59
CA GLY A 475 -16.25 -21.37 -3.60
C GLY A 475 -15.88 -22.72 -2.99
N ASN A 476 -15.15 -23.57 -3.72
CA ASN A 476 -14.60 -24.82 -3.19
C ASN A 476 -13.43 -24.62 -2.21
N GLN A 477 -12.84 -23.42 -2.19
CA GLN A 477 -11.75 -23.01 -1.30
C GLN A 477 -12.25 -22.21 -0.10
N SER A 478 -13.56 -21.89 -0.06
CA SER A 478 -14.16 -21.15 1.04
C SER A 478 -13.96 -21.90 2.36
N SER A 479 -13.28 -21.25 3.29
CA SER A 479 -13.06 -21.76 4.63
C SER A 479 -13.24 -20.64 5.63
N VAL A 480 -14.12 -20.87 6.60
CA VAL A 480 -14.40 -19.87 7.63
C VAL A 480 -14.34 -20.48 9.00
N GLN A 481 -13.91 -19.70 9.98
CA GLN A 481 -13.95 -20.11 11.38
C GLN A 481 -14.69 -19.05 12.18
N PHE A 482 -15.72 -19.50 12.90
CA PHE A 482 -16.61 -18.67 13.69
C PHE A 482 -16.13 -18.58 15.13
N TYR A 483 -16.08 -17.37 15.65
CA TYR A 483 -15.69 -17.09 17.02
C TYR A 483 -16.74 -16.21 17.70
N VAL A 484 -16.89 -16.41 19.01
CA VAL A 484 -17.72 -15.56 19.85
C VAL A 484 -16.88 -15.06 21.02
N TYR A 485 -16.87 -13.75 21.26
CA TYR A 485 -16.14 -13.13 22.37
C TYR A 485 -17.08 -12.32 23.26
N SER A 486 -16.72 -12.20 24.54
CA SER A 486 -17.33 -11.26 25.50
C SER A 486 -16.61 -9.91 25.59
N GLN A 487 -15.49 -9.77 24.86
CA GLN A 487 -14.67 -8.56 24.75
C GLN A 487 -14.15 -8.45 23.31
N LYS A 488 -14.04 -7.23 22.78
CA LYS A 488 -13.57 -7.00 21.40
C LYS A 488 -12.16 -7.57 21.19
N PRO A 489 -11.92 -8.48 20.22
CA PRO A 489 -10.58 -9.02 19.95
C PRO A 489 -9.66 -7.97 19.28
N LYS A 490 -8.33 -8.01 19.57
CA LYS A 490 -7.31 -7.07 19.04
C LYS A 490 -6.72 -7.48 17.67
N VAL A 491 -7.18 -8.57 17.04
CA VAL A 491 -6.64 -9.11 15.77
C VAL A 491 -6.97 -8.21 14.58
N LEU A 492 -6.60 -6.93 14.53
CA LEU A 492 -6.86 -6.06 13.37
C LEU A 492 -5.82 -4.92 13.25
N GLY A 493 -4.52 -5.24 13.18
CA GLY A 493 -3.50 -4.34 12.64
C GLY A 493 -3.31 -4.64 11.15
N GLY A 494 -4.00 -3.90 10.27
CA GLY A 494 -3.95 -4.13 8.83
C GLY A 494 -5.27 -4.51 8.17
N VAL A 495 -6.41 -4.31 8.84
CA VAL A 495 -7.70 -4.28 8.14
C VAL A 495 -7.67 -3.07 7.23
N LYS A 496 -7.51 -3.34 5.93
CA LYS A 496 -8.14 -2.51 4.92
C LYS A 496 -9.58 -2.33 5.37
N VAL A 497 -9.96 -1.11 5.70
CA VAL A 497 -11.32 -0.69 5.40
C VAL A 497 -11.46 -0.97 3.92
N ALA A 498 -12.14 -2.07 3.59
CA ALA A 498 -12.84 -2.12 2.34
C ALA A 498 -13.65 -0.84 2.36
N SER A 499 -13.28 0.10 1.49
CA SER A 499 -14.22 1.08 0.96
C SER A 499 -15.57 0.38 0.91
N GLY A 500 -16.56 0.95 1.61
CA GLY A 500 -17.92 0.42 1.63
C GLY A 500 -18.27 -0.13 0.26
N SER A 501 -18.86 -1.32 0.26
CA SER A 501 -19.41 -2.06 -0.87
C SER A 501 -18.94 -1.62 -2.28
N ARG A 502 -18.44 -2.57 -3.09
CA ARG A 502 -18.84 -2.53 -4.51
C ARG A 502 -20.35 -2.84 -4.55
N GLY A 503 -21.16 -1.93 -4.03
CA GLY A 503 -22.54 -1.84 -4.39
C GLY A 503 -22.53 -1.75 -5.89
N SER A 504 -23.20 -2.69 -6.54
CA SER A 504 -23.65 -2.55 -7.92
C SER A 504 -24.70 -1.43 -8.02
N GLY A 505 -24.50 -0.33 -7.30
CA GLY A 505 -25.24 0.89 -7.49
C GLY A 505 -24.90 1.35 -8.89
N LYS A 506 -25.84 1.17 -9.81
CA LYS A 506 -25.74 1.85 -11.09
C LYS A 506 -25.72 3.33 -10.77
N ARG A 507 -24.76 4.05 -11.37
CA ARG A 507 -24.71 5.50 -11.34
C ARG A 507 -26.09 6.04 -11.75
N VAL A 508 -26.61 6.97 -10.98
CA VAL A 508 -27.86 7.69 -11.28
C VAL A 508 -27.50 8.88 -12.16
N GLY A 509 -28.26 9.08 -13.23
CA GLY A 509 -28.02 10.16 -14.18
C GLY A 509 -26.82 9.98 -15.12
N GLU A 510 -26.69 10.91 -16.06
CA GLU A 510 -25.59 10.95 -17.03
C GLU A 510 -24.27 11.41 -16.42
N GLN A 511 -23.16 11.01 -17.04
CA GLN A 511 -21.82 11.35 -16.56
C GLN A 511 -21.62 12.86 -16.47
N GLY A 512 -21.26 13.36 -15.30
CA GLY A 512 -21.14 14.79 -15.06
C GLY A 512 -22.44 15.55 -14.83
N ASP A 513 -23.59 14.88 -14.64
CA ASP A 513 -24.81 15.57 -14.20
C ASP A 513 -24.72 15.99 -12.72
N PRO A 514 -24.78 17.30 -12.39
CA PRO A 514 -24.75 17.79 -11.01
C PRO A 514 -25.98 17.37 -10.20
N ALA A 515 -27.15 17.20 -10.84
CA ALA A 515 -28.40 16.86 -10.15
C ALA A 515 -28.32 15.53 -9.38
N HIS A 516 -27.44 14.63 -9.83
CA HIS A 516 -27.19 13.32 -9.23
C HIS A 516 -25.81 13.21 -8.57
N ALA A 517 -25.11 14.34 -8.32
CA ALA A 517 -23.78 14.33 -7.72
C ALA A 517 -23.76 13.62 -6.36
N VAL A 518 -24.73 13.93 -5.49
CA VAL A 518 -24.84 13.33 -4.14
C VAL A 518 -25.33 11.89 -4.19
N ASP A 519 -26.28 11.55 -5.08
CA ASP A 519 -26.82 10.18 -5.24
C ASP A 519 -25.74 9.15 -5.57
N ASN A 520 -24.68 9.63 -6.22
CA ASN A 520 -23.53 8.84 -6.65
C ASN A 520 -22.38 8.82 -5.64
N LEU A 521 -22.60 9.34 -4.42
CA LEU A 521 -21.69 9.19 -3.30
C LEU A 521 -22.28 8.22 -2.27
N GLU A 522 -21.40 7.44 -1.63
CA GLU A 522 -21.69 6.81 -0.36
C GLU A 522 -21.27 7.79 0.74
N VAL A 523 -22.26 8.24 1.52
CA VAL A 523 -22.06 9.20 2.62
C VAL A 523 -22.13 8.44 3.93
N HIS A 524 -21.26 8.78 4.88
CA HIS A 524 -21.28 8.18 6.20
C HIS A 524 -22.66 8.35 6.87
N GLU A 525 -23.23 7.27 7.43
CA GLU A 525 -24.64 7.17 7.88
C GLU A 525 -25.11 8.20 8.92
N LYS A 526 -24.19 8.95 9.54
CA LYS A 526 -24.47 9.96 10.57
C LYS A 526 -24.33 11.41 10.08
N VAL A 527 -24.01 11.60 8.81
CA VAL A 527 -23.93 12.90 8.16
C VAL A 527 -24.67 12.82 6.83
N LYS A 528 -24.95 13.99 6.27
CA LYS A 528 -25.54 14.18 4.95
C LYS A 528 -24.62 15.06 4.15
N ALA A 529 -24.46 14.72 2.87
CA ALA A 529 -23.85 15.60 1.90
C ALA A 529 -24.94 16.32 1.11
N THR A 530 -24.77 17.62 0.86
CA THR A 530 -25.56 18.40 -0.10
C THR A 530 -24.61 19.03 -1.11
N LEU A 531 -25.07 19.16 -2.35
CA LEU A 531 -24.30 19.89 -3.36
C LEU A 531 -24.43 21.38 -3.07
N PHE A 532 -23.32 22.01 -2.68
CA PHE A 532 -23.26 23.43 -2.34
C PHE A 532 -23.05 24.28 -3.60
N ALA A 533 -22.15 23.86 -4.49
CA ALA A 533 -21.90 24.52 -5.78
C ALA A 533 -21.44 23.50 -6.82
N SER A 534 -21.69 23.81 -8.11
CA SER A 534 -21.24 23.00 -9.25
C SER A 534 -21.02 23.85 -10.48
N GLU A 535 -20.53 23.21 -11.55
CA GLU A 535 -20.55 23.78 -12.90
C GLU A 535 -21.95 24.33 -13.29
N PRO A 536 -22.01 25.45 -14.05
CA PRO A 536 -20.90 26.26 -14.56
C PRO A 536 -20.38 27.34 -13.58
N MET A 537 -20.90 27.41 -12.35
CA MET A 537 -20.52 28.45 -11.37
C MET A 537 -19.03 28.38 -10.99
N ILE A 538 -18.52 27.16 -10.89
CA ILE A 538 -17.13 26.83 -10.54
C ILE A 538 -16.61 25.73 -11.45
N LEU A 539 -15.31 25.76 -11.71
CA LEU A 539 -14.60 24.77 -12.52
C LEU A 539 -13.32 24.35 -11.78
N SER A 540 -12.88 23.11 -11.96
CA SER A 540 -11.57 22.58 -11.54
C SER A 540 -11.01 23.15 -10.20
N PRO A 541 -11.74 23.02 -9.08
CA PRO A 541 -11.29 23.55 -7.79
C PRO A 541 -10.10 22.74 -7.26
N SER A 542 -8.91 23.37 -7.16
CA SER A 542 -7.70 22.71 -6.62
C SER A 542 -7.57 22.82 -5.11
N ALA A 543 -8.02 23.94 -4.53
CA ALA A 543 -7.92 24.25 -3.10
C ALA A 543 -9.07 25.17 -2.68
N ILE A 544 -9.48 25.08 -1.41
CA ILE A 544 -10.51 25.93 -0.81
C ILE A 544 -10.11 26.40 0.59
N ASP A 545 -10.66 27.56 0.99
CA ASP A 545 -10.70 27.98 2.40
C ASP A 545 -12.08 28.57 2.72
N VAL A 546 -12.42 28.65 4.00
CA VAL A 546 -13.66 29.28 4.47
C VAL A 546 -13.31 30.46 5.35
N ASP A 547 -13.74 31.66 4.95
CA ASP A 547 -13.47 32.85 5.74
C ASP A 547 -14.37 32.96 7.00
N HIS A 548 -14.07 33.95 7.84
CA HIS A 548 -14.82 34.21 9.07
C HIS A 548 -16.29 34.59 8.85
N ARG A 549 -16.69 34.91 7.60
CA ARG A 549 -18.07 35.19 7.19
C ARG A 549 -18.76 33.97 6.58
N GLY A 550 -18.11 32.80 6.62
CA GLY A 550 -18.63 31.55 6.06
C GLY A 550 -18.67 31.53 4.53
N ARG A 551 -17.92 32.39 3.85
CA ARG A 551 -17.83 32.38 2.39
C ARG A 551 -16.73 31.44 1.94
N ILE A 552 -16.96 30.75 0.82
CA ILE A 552 -16.03 29.72 0.34
C ILE A 552 -15.13 30.33 -0.72
N TRP A 553 -13.83 30.33 -0.44
CA TRP A 553 -12.80 30.81 -1.34
C TRP A 553 -12.22 29.65 -2.13
N VAL A 554 -12.04 29.81 -3.44
CA VAL A 554 -11.69 28.69 -4.33
C VAL A 554 -10.56 29.07 -5.27
N CYS A 555 -9.50 28.26 -5.31
CA CYS A 555 -8.56 28.25 -6.44
C CYS A 555 -9.17 27.46 -7.59
N GLU A 556 -9.58 28.14 -8.65
CA GLU A 556 -10.02 27.50 -9.89
C GLU A 556 -8.86 27.44 -10.89
N VAL A 557 -8.42 26.22 -11.21
CA VAL A 557 -7.20 25.99 -12.02
C VAL A 557 -7.49 25.31 -13.35
N THR A 558 -7.76 26.10 -14.37
CA THR A 558 -7.98 25.60 -15.75
C THR A 558 -6.68 25.54 -16.57
N ASN A 559 -5.67 26.33 -16.20
CA ASN A 559 -4.40 26.41 -16.91
C ASN A 559 -3.35 25.42 -16.41
N TYR A 560 -3.79 24.33 -15.79
CA TYR A 560 -2.88 23.39 -15.15
C TYR A 560 -2.23 22.41 -16.14
N ARG A 561 -0.90 22.27 -16.03
CA ARG A 561 -0.01 21.37 -16.77
C ARG A 561 -0.18 21.45 -18.27
N ARG A 562 -0.74 20.39 -18.87
CA ARG A 562 -0.92 20.28 -20.32
C ARG A 562 -1.94 21.27 -20.88
N HIS A 563 -2.72 21.89 -20.00
CA HIS A 563 -3.69 22.93 -20.31
C HIS A 563 -3.13 24.33 -20.07
N LYS A 564 -1.82 24.47 -19.88
CA LYS A 564 -1.18 25.78 -19.75
C LYS A 564 -1.60 26.72 -20.88
N ASN A 565 -2.00 27.93 -20.51
CA ASN A 565 -2.50 28.99 -21.40
C ASN A 565 -3.83 28.63 -22.13
N LYS A 566 -4.65 27.69 -21.64
CA LYS A 566 -5.95 27.38 -22.24
C LYS A 566 -7.00 28.47 -22.01
N ARG A 567 -6.98 29.10 -20.83
CA ARG A 567 -7.74 30.30 -20.52
C ARG A 567 -6.81 31.50 -20.60
N GLU A 568 -7.08 32.37 -21.56
CA GLU A 568 -6.24 33.52 -21.92
C GLU A 568 -6.11 34.51 -20.76
N GLU A 569 -7.18 34.71 -19.98
CA GLU A 569 -7.23 35.63 -18.85
C GLU A 569 -6.45 35.12 -17.63
N GLY A 570 -6.11 33.82 -17.59
CA GLY A 570 -5.50 33.17 -16.43
C GLY A 570 -6.49 32.51 -15.47
N ASP A 571 -5.95 31.79 -14.49
CA ASP A 571 -6.73 31.14 -13.43
C ASP A 571 -7.37 32.15 -12.47
N ARG A 572 -8.34 31.69 -11.66
CA ARG A 572 -9.20 32.55 -10.84
C ARG A 572 -9.13 32.19 -9.36
N ILE A 573 -9.24 33.21 -8.51
CA ILE A 573 -9.67 33.08 -7.11
C ILE A 573 -11.12 33.53 -7.03
N LEU A 574 -12.00 32.62 -6.64
CA LEU A 574 -13.44 32.86 -6.52
C LEU A 574 -13.89 32.97 -5.06
N ILE A 575 -14.98 33.68 -4.82
CA ILE A 575 -15.71 33.75 -3.55
C ILE A 575 -17.14 33.31 -3.81
N LEU A 576 -17.60 32.28 -3.09
CA LEU A 576 -18.95 31.75 -3.16
C LEU A 576 -19.70 32.02 -1.86
N GLU A 577 -20.97 32.42 -1.97
CA GLU A 577 -21.84 32.77 -0.85
C GLU A 577 -23.21 32.09 -1.00
N ASP A 578 -23.73 31.57 0.10
CA ASP A 578 -25.14 31.21 0.31
C ASP A 578 -25.80 32.40 1.03
N THR A 579 -26.65 33.13 0.34
CA THR A 579 -27.27 34.38 0.81
C THR A 579 -28.72 34.20 1.27
N ASP A 580 -29.35 33.08 0.94
CA ASP A 580 -30.74 32.76 1.33
C ASP A 580 -30.84 31.60 2.36
N GLY A 581 -29.75 30.92 2.64
CA GLY A 581 -29.65 29.86 3.66
C GLY A 581 -30.19 28.51 3.21
N ASP A 582 -30.28 28.24 1.89
CA ASP A 582 -30.78 26.97 1.35
C ASP A 582 -29.72 25.85 1.27
N ASN A 583 -28.51 26.10 1.80
CA ASN A 583 -27.31 25.26 1.74
C ASN A 583 -26.67 25.18 0.35
N LYS A 584 -26.88 26.18 -0.51
CA LYS A 584 -26.23 26.28 -1.81
C LYS A 584 -25.70 27.68 -2.03
N ALA A 585 -24.60 27.76 -2.78
CA ALA A 585 -24.16 29.04 -3.28
C ALA A 585 -25.17 29.57 -4.32
N ASP A 586 -25.66 30.77 -4.11
CA ASP A 586 -26.45 31.54 -5.08
C ASP A 586 -25.63 32.70 -5.69
N LYS A 587 -24.48 33.00 -5.09
CA LYS A 587 -23.62 34.11 -5.51
C LYS A 587 -22.18 33.66 -5.68
N VAL A 588 -21.57 34.09 -6.79
CA VAL A 588 -20.15 33.93 -7.08
C VAL A 588 -19.53 35.27 -7.46
N LYS A 589 -18.34 35.55 -6.93
CA LYS A 589 -17.50 36.70 -7.31
C LYS A 589 -16.12 36.20 -7.70
N THR A 590 -15.49 36.87 -8.66
CA THR A 590 -14.05 36.72 -8.91
C THR A 590 -13.31 37.75 -8.06
N PHE A 591 -12.56 37.30 -7.06
CA PHE A 591 -11.69 38.17 -6.27
C PHE A 591 -10.49 38.63 -7.12
N TYR A 592 -9.84 37.67 -7.79
CA TYR A 592 -8.71 37.94 -8.65
C TYR A 592 -8.65 36.95 -9.82
N GLN A 593 -8.16 37.41 -10.98
CA GLN A 593 -7.91 36.59 -12.15
C GLN A 593 -6.64 37.07 -12.84
N GLY A 594 -5.72 36.16 -13.13
CA GLY A 594 -4.46 36.52 -13.77
C GLY A 594 -3.57 35.32 -14.10
N ARG A 595 -2.65 35.52 -15.05
CA ARG A 595 -1.66 34.51 -15.47
C ARG A 595 -0.60 34.24 -14.39
N ASP A 596 -0.43 35.17 -13.47
CA ASP A 596 0.51 35.12 -12.35
C ASP A 596 0.04 34.21 -11.19
N ILE A 597 -1.25 33.82 -11.20
CA ILE A 597 -1.82 32.83 -10.26
C ILE A 597 -2.14 31.48 -10.93
N ASP A 598 -1.69 31.26 -12.17
CA ASP A 598 -1.89 29.99 -12.87
C ASP A 598 -1.37 28.80 -12.05
N SER A 599 -2.19 27.75 -11.91
CA SER A 599 -1.87 26.56 -11.11
C SER A 599 -1.67 26.85 -9.61
N ALA A 600 -2.48 27.75 -9.03
CA ALA A 600 -2.55 27.90 -7.58
C ALA A 600 -3.04 26.60 -6.90
N HIS A 601 -2.32 26.14 -5.89
CA HIS A 601 -2.67 24.93 -5.13
C HIS A 601 -2.96 25.21 -3.65
N GLY A 602 -3.12 26.49 -3.29
CA GLY A 602 -3.52 26.86 -1.94
C GLY A 602 -4.06 28.28 -1.91
N VAL A 603 -5.16 28.46 -1.18
CA VAL A 603 -5.73 29.76 -0.81
C VAL A 603 -5.98 29.74 0.70
N SER A 604 -5.68 30.84 1.38
CA SER A 604 -5.87 30.95 2.83
C SER A 604 -6.27 32.38 3.17
N VAL A 605 -7.35 32.54 3.94
CA VAL A 605 -7.99 33.84 4.18
C VAL A 605 -7.83 34.26 5.64
N PHE A 606 -7.09 35.35 5.85
CA PHE A 606 -6.68 35.85 7.15
C PHE A 606 -7.13 37.31 7.33
N GLY A 607 -8.44 37.50 7.53
CA GLY A 607 -9.03 38.84 7.62
C GLY A 607 -8.89 39.57 6.28
N GLU A 608 -8.18 40.70 6.28
CA GLU A 608 -7.87 41.50 5.09
C GLU A 608 -6.76 40.90 4.20
N LYS A 609 -6.06 39.85 4.65
CA LYS A 609 -4.95 39.22 3.89
C LYS A 609 -5.40 37.91 3.25
N ILE A 610 -5.23 37.79 1.94
CA ILE A 610 -5.51 36.57 1.18
C ILE A 610 -4.16 36.01 0.70
N VAL A 611 -3.77 34.87 1.24
CA VAL A 611 -2.49 34.20 0.94
C VAL A 611 -2.71 33.11 -0.09
N VAL A 612 -1.97 33.16 -1.19
CA VAL A 612 -2.10 32.23 -2.32
C VAL A 612 -0.76 31.56 -2.57
N ALA A 613 -0.75 30.22 -2.54
CA ALA A 613 0.40 29.40 -2.90
C ALA A 613 0.34 29.06 -4.39
N VAL A 614 1.29 29.61 -5.17
CA VAL A 614 1.32 29.45 -6.62
C VAL A 614 2.73 29.13 -7.10
N GLY A 615 2.92 27.87 -7.51
CA GLY A 615 4.06 27.39 -8.28
C GLY A 615 5.44 27.65 -7.66
N ASP A 616 5.96 28.86 -7.85
CA ASP A 616 7.31 29.32 -7.49
C ASP A 616 7.35 30.29 -6.28
N ARG A 617 6.19 30.64 -5.71
CA ARG A 617 6.07 31.63 -4.63
C ARG A 617 4.86 31.39 -3.72
N ILE A 618 4.89 32.05 -2.56
CA ILE A 618 3.70 32.36 -1.77
C ILE A 618 3.45 33.85 -1.90
N THR A 619 2.24 34.21 -2.29
CA THR A 619 1.83 35.59 -2.59
C THR A 619 0.73 36.03 -1.63
N VAL A 620 0.73 37.31 -1.26
CA VAL A 620 -0.28 37.93 -0.39
C VAL A 620 -0.99 39.03 -1.16
N PHE A 621 -2.32 38.93 -1.21
CA PHE A 621 -3.22 40.01 -1.60
C PHE A 621 -3.78 40.67 -0.35
N THR A 622 -4.20 41.93 -0.48
CA THR A 622 -4.73 42.73 0.62
C THR A 622 -6.02 43.41 0.19
N ASP A 623 -7.06 43.30 1.01
CA ASP A 623 -8.40 43.87 0.86
C ASP A 623 -8.79 44.55 2.18
N LYS A 624 -8.36 45.80 2.36
CA LYS A 624 -8.57 46.59 3.58
C LYS A 624 -9.94 47.24 3.63
N ASP A 625 -10.49 47.62 2.47
CA ASP A 625 -11.80 48.27 2.41
C ASP A 625 -12.96 47.27 2.43
N GLY A 626 -12.66 45.97 2.25
CA GLY A 626 -13.60 44.87 2.36
C GLY A 626 -14.55 44.79 1.16
N ASP A 627 -14.17 45.36 0.01
CA ASP A 627 -14.97 45.36 -1.21
C ASP A 627 -14.88 44.06 -2.02
N ASP A 628 -14.12 43.07 -1.50
CA ASP A 628 -13.83 41.79 -2.12
C ASP A 628 -12.99 41.91 -3.41
N LYS A 629 -12.08 42.89 -3.47
CA LYS A 629 -11.03 43.02 -4.50
C LYS A 629 -9.68 43.35 -3.87
N PRO A 630 -8.57 43.02 -4.55
CA PRO A 630 -7.26 43.48 -4.12
C PRO A 630 -7.13 45.01 -4.21
N ASP A 631 -6.71 45.65 -3.11
CA ASP A 631 -6.39 47.08 -3.05
C ASP A 631 -5.17 47.48 -3.88
N GLY A 632 -4.39 46.50 -4.32
CA GLY A 632 -3.11 46.70 -5.00
C GLY A 632 -2.52 45.41 -5.56
N PRO A 633 -1.30 45.49 -6.13
CA PRO A 633 -0.65 44.33 -6.70
C PRO A 633 -0.29 43.29 -5.62
N PRO A 634 -0.32 42.00 -5.96
CA PRO A 634 0.15 40.94 -5.07
C PRO A 634 1.60 41.14 -4.61
N VAL A 635 1.88 40.84 -3.33
CA VAL A 635 3.23 40.90 -2.75
C VAL A 635 3.71 39.50 -2.41
N ALA A 636 4.91 39.11 -2.88
CA ALA A 636 5.48 37.83 -2.50
C ALA A 636 5.88 37.83 -1.00
N LEU A 637 5.44 36.82 -0.26
CA LEU A 637 5.97 36.49 1.07
C LEU A 637 7.25 35.66 0.94
N PHE A 638 7.24 34.70 0.02
CA PHE A 638 8.37 33.83 -0.28
C PHE A 638 8.53 33.63 -1.78
N THR A 639 9.77 33.43 -2.22
CA THR A 639 10.14 33.25 -3.63
C THR A 639 11.09 32.07 -3.82
N GLY A 640 11.50 31.83 -5.06
CA GLY A 640 12.59 30.91 -5.38
C GLY A 640 12.24 29.43 -5.32
N ILE A 641 10.97 29.12 -5.12
CA ILE A 641 10.44 27.76 -5.06
C ILE A 641 10.38 27.20 -6.48
N SER A 642 10.68 25.92 -6.65
CA SER A 642 10.57 25.20 -7.92
C SER A 642 9.24 24.44 -8.00
N GLY A 643 8.98 23.73 -9.10
CA GLY A 643 7.77 22.89 -9.22
C GLY A 643 6.52 23.66 -9.66
N THR A 644 6.69 24.77 -10.38
CA THR A 644 5.60 25.41 -11.12
C THR A 644 4.88 24.39 -12.01
N GLN A 645 3.55 24.42 -12.03
CA GLN A 645 2.73 23.44 -12.77
C GLN A 645 2.99 21.98 -12.34
N HIS A 646 3.36 21.77 -11.07
CA HIS A 646 3.64 20.46 -10.50
C HIS A 646 2.88 20.26 -9.18
N ASP A 647 2.28 19.09 -9.01
CA ASP A 647 1.57 18.67 -7.79
C ASP A 647 2.49 18.62 -6.56
N HIS A 648 3.76 18.24 -6.75
CA HIS A 648 4.78 18.25 -5.69
C HIS A 648 5.37 19.65 -5.41
N GLY A 649 4.62 20.72 -5.71
CA GLY A 649 5.01 22.12 -5.51
C GLY A 649 4.69 22.65 -4.11
N ILE A 650 4.54 23.97 -4.00
CA ILE A 650 4.09 24.69 -2.80
C ILE A 650 2.56 24.64 -2.66
N HIS A 651 2.08 24.55 -1.41
CA HIS A 651 0.66 24.41 -1.07
C HIS A 651 0.22 25.39 0.03
N ALA A 652 -1.03 25.30 0.48
CA ALA A 652 -1.70 26.29 1.34
C ALA A 652 -0.99 26.58 2.68
N VAL A 653 -1.34 27.73 3.26
CA VAL A 653 -0.76 28.23 4.51
C VAL A 653 -1.78 28.15 5.63
N HIS A 654 -1.42 27.50 6.74
CA HIS A 654 -2.26 27.39 7.92
C HIS A 654 -1.79 28.31 9.04
N PHE A 655 -2.75 28.94 9.74
CA PHE A 655 -2.48 29.68 10.95
C PHE A 655 -2.62 28.78 12.18
N GLY A 656 -1.51 28.58 12.89
CA GLY A 656 -1.43 27.76 14.10
C GLY A 656 -1.90 28.46 15.37
N PRO A 657 -2.21 27.70 16.42
CA PRO A 657 -2.70 28.26 17.69
C PRO A 657 -1.64 29.07 18.45
N ASP A 658 -0.36 28.92 18.08
CA ASP A 658 0.79 29.64 18.61
C ASP A 658 1.04 30.99 17.94
N GLY A 659 0.21 31.37 16.95
CA GLY A 659 0.31 32.63 16.22
C GLY A 659 1.33 32.62 15.08
N LYS A 660 1.61 31.44 14.50
CA LYS A 660 2.58 31.25 13.42
C LYS A 660 1.93 30.64 12.18
N PHE A 661 2.53 30.86 11.02
CA PHE A 661 2.18 30.21 9.76
C PHE A 661 2.88 28.86 9.61
N TYR A 662 2.14 27.88 9.08
CA TYR A 662 2.57 26.52 8.78
C TYR A 662 2.26 26.20 7.32
N PHE A 663 3.22 25.65 6.60
CA PHE A 663 3.05 25.32 5.17
C PHE A 663 4.16 24.36 4.73
N ASN A 664 4.11 23.91 3.48
CA ASN A 664 5.04 22.91 2.99
C ASN A 664 5.20 22.95 1.46
N PHE A 665 6.29 22.36 0.98
CA PHE A 665 6.41 21.97 -0.43
C PHE A 665 6.81 20.50 -0.57
N GLY A 666 6.40 19.88 -1.67
CA GLY A 666 6.88 18.57 -2.09
C GLY A 666 8.30 18.62 -2.67
N ASN A 667 8.84 17.46 -3.07
CA ASN A 667 10.22 17.33 -3.52
C ASN A 667 10.54 18.07 -4.83
N SER A 668 9.55 18.63 -5.52
CA SER A 668 9.77 19.52 -6.67
C SER A 668 9.97 20.99 -6.25
N GLY A 669 9.66 21.36 -5.00
CA GLY A 669 9.87 22.70 -4.45
C GLY A 669 11.33 23.10 -4.32
N ARG A 670 12.22 22.15 -3.99
CA ARG A 670 13.69 22.24 -3.90
C ARG A 670 14.27 23.24 -2.89
N GLN A 671 13.81 24.49 -2.86
CA GLN A 671 14.33 25.55 -1.99
C GLN A 671 13.26 26.60 -1.72
N ILE A 672 13.50 27.47 -0.74
CA ILE A 672 12.70 28.65 -0.48
C ILE A 672 13.59 29.85 -0.14
N LYS A 673 13.16 31.03 -0.59
CA LYS A 673 13.82 32.31 -0.40
C LYS A 673 12.83 33.31 0.16
N ASP A 674 13.34 34.36 0.79
CA ASP A 674 12.49 35.47 1.22
C ASP A 674 11.92 36.26 0.02
N LYS A 675 11.10 37.27 0.32
CA LYS A 675 10.50 38.17 -0.65
C LYS A 675 11.51 38.91 -1.55
N ASP A 676 12.76 39.06 -1.09
CA ASP A 676 13.83 39.77 -1.80
C ASP A 676 14.75 38.80 -2.58
N GLY A 677 14.42 37.50 -2.58
CA GLY A 677 15.16 36.46 -3.30
C GLY A 677 16.43 35.97 -2.60
N LYS A 678 16.59 36.28 -1.31
CA LYS A 678 17.71 35.79 -0.50
C LYS A 678 17.39 34.40 0.08
N PRO A 679 18.35 33.45 0.10
CA PRO A 679 18.17 32.17 0.75
C PRO A 679 17.78 32.31 2.23
N ILE A 680 16.77 31.54 2.65
CA ILE A 680 16.36 31.46 4.05
C ILE A 680 17.38 30.61 4.82
N ILE A 681 17.80 31.13 5.97
CA ILE A 681 18.50 30.38 7.01
C ILE A 681 17.51 30.17 8.14
N ASP A 682 17.22 28.92 8.47
CA ASP A 682 16.28 28.62 9.55
C ASP A 682 16.90 28.84 10.94
N LEU A 683 16.08 28.76 11.99
CA LEU A 683 16.53 28.93 13.38
C LEU A 683 17.57 27.87 13.82
N ALA A 684 17.71 26.77 13.10
CA ALA A 684 18.74 25.78 13.33
C ALA A 684 20.07 26.10 12.61
N GLY A 685 20.14 27.24 11.90
CA GLY A 685 21.32 27.72 11.18
C GLY A 685 21.52 27.10 9.81
N ASN A 686 20.52 26.43 9.24
CA ASN A 686 20.64 25.71 7.97
C ASN A 686 19.99 26.49 6.82
N GLU A 687 20.65 26.52 5.66
CA GLU A 687 20.02 27.01 4.43
C GLU A 687 18.89 26.07 4.02
N VAL A 688 17.70 26.61 3.78
CA VAL A 688 16.50 25.81 3.47
C VAL A 688 16.48 25.43 1.98
N ASN A 689 17.17 24.34 1.66
CA ASN A 689 17.27 23.77 0.32
C ASN A 689 17.47 22.25 0.34
N ASP A 690 17.28 21.60 -0.81
CA ASP A 690 17.39 20.15 -0.96
C ASP A 690 18.81 19.64 -1.31
N LYS A 691 19.86 20.45 -1.07
CA LYS A 691 21.25 20.10 -1.41
C LYS A 691 21.86 19.04 -0.46
N ARG A 692 21.05 18.41 0.41
CA ARG A 692 21.42 17.38 1.39
C ARG A 692 22.37 17.91 2.48
N LYS A 693 22.11 19.13 2.96
CA LYS A 693 22.90 19.81 4.00
C LYS A 693 22.03 20.69 4.92
N PRO A 694 21.34 20.12 5.92
CA PRO A 694 21.05 18.70 6.11
C PRO A 694 19.84 18.25 5.29
N TYR A 695 18.99 19.18 4.88
CA TYR A 695 17.68 18.89 4.30
C TYR A 695 17.75 18.35 2.87
N GLN A 696 16.74 17.57 2.52
CA GLN A 696 16.55 17.03 1.17
C GLN A 696 15.07 16.78 0.89
N GLN A 697 14.71 16.85 -0.40
CA GLN A 697 13.37 16.55 -0.90
C GLN A 697 12.28 17.48 -0.30
N GLY A 698 11.06 16.98 -0.10
CA GLY A 698 9.95 17.77 0.45
C GLY A 698 10.14 18.09 1.94
N MET A 699 9.55 19.22 2.36
CA MET A 699 9.77 19.83 3.67
C MET A 699 8.50 20.49 4.21
N VAL A 700 8.41 20.63 5.53
CA VAL A 700 7.34 21.34 6.25
C VAL A 700 7.95 22.45 7.09
N PHE A 701 7.30 23.61 7.14
CA PHE A 701 7.82 24.84 7.70
C PHE A 701 6.90 25.46 8.75
N ARG A 702 7.50 26.29 9.61
CA ARG A 702 6.81 27.20 10.51
C ARG A 702 7.52 28.56 10.54
N CYS A 703 6.79 29.67 10.53
CA CYS A 703 7.37 31.01 10.67
C CYS A 703 6.35 32.01 11.23
N ASN A 704 6.80 33.22 11.59
CA ASN A 704 5.89 34.35 11.80
C ASN A 704 5.24 34.77 10.47
N GLU A 705 4.15 35.52 10.53
CA GLU A 705 3.39 35.93 9.34
C GLU A 705 4.19 36.78 8.34
N ASP A 706 5.22 37.47 8.81
CA ASP A 706 6.14 38.27 7.99
C ASP A 706 7.31 37.44 7.41
N GLY A 707 7.33 36.14 7.68
CA GLY A 707 8.37 35.20 7.27
C GLY A 707 9.58 35.12 8.20
N SER A 708 9.61 35.88 9.31
CA SER A 708 10.66 35.78 10.34
C SER A 708 10.51 34.53 11.22
N ASP A 709 11.52 34.22 12.04
CA ASP A 709 11.57 33.02 12.90
C ASP A 709 11.27 31.73 12.15
N PHE A 710 11.92 31.56 11.00
CA PHE A 710 11.67 30.43 10.10
C PHE A 710 12.26 29.13 10.64
N GLU A 711 11.46 28.07 10.66
CA GLU A 711 11.81 26.75 11.15
C GLU A 711 11.47 25.67 10.12
N THR A 712 12.40 24.73 9.90
CA THR A 712 12.11 23.50 9.15
C THR A 712 11.66 22.41 10.14
N LEU A 713 10.37 22.09 10.14
CA LEU A 713 9.76 21.14 11.08
C LEU A 713 9.98 19.68 10.69
N GLY A 714 10.15 19.37 9.41
CA GLY A 714 10.35 18.00 8.94
C GLY A 714 10.80 17.99 7.49
N TRP A 715 11.50 16.94 7.09
CA TRP A 715 12.13 16.87 5.77
C TRP A 715 12.20 15.44 5.24
N ASN A 716 12.60 15.31 3.97
CA ASN A 716 12.68 14.05 3.24
C ASN A 716 11.31 13.42 2.93
N PHE A 717 10.32 14.26 2.61
CA PHE A 717 9.04 13.85 2.03
C PHE A 717 9.12 13.78 0.51
N ARG A 718 8.13 13.14 -0.14
CA ARG A 718 8.04 13.12 -1.61
C ARG A 718 7.04 14.16 -2.10
N ASN A 719 5.77 13.94 -1.81
CA ASN A 719 4.67 14.80 -2.19
C ASN A 719 3.71 14.87 -1.01
N ASN A 720 4.19 15.57 0.02
CA ASN A 720 3.37 16.02 1.11
C ASN A 720 2.53 17.19 0.59
N TRP A 721 1.24 16.95 0.36
CA TRP A 721 0.36 17.93 -0.27
C TRP A 721 0.13 19.12 0.66
N GLU A 722 -0.47 18.90 1.82
CA GLU A 722 -0.78 20.00 2.74
C GLU A 722 -0.55 19.58 4.20
N ALA A 723 -0.33 20.56 5.06
CA ALA A 723 -0.07 20.36 6.48
C ALA A 723 -1.20 20.95 7.34
N ALA A 724 -1.86 20.15 8.16
CA ALA A 724 -2.89 20.60 9.09
C ALA A 724 -2.39 20.65 10.53
N VAL A 725 -2.62 21.76 11.22
CA VAL A 725 -2.20 21.98 12.61
C VAL A 725 -3.39 21.98 13.56
N ASP A 726 -3.26 21.27 14.69
CA ASP A 726 -4.29 21.25 15.73
C ASP A 726 -4.02 22.27 16.86
N SER A 727 -4.99 22.43 17.77
CA SER A 727 -4.88 23.39 18.88
C SER A 727 -3.71 23.16 19.85
N PHE A 728 -3.12 21.96 19.85
CA PHE A 728 -1.93 21.66 20.66
C PHE A 728 -0.63 22.01 19.93
N GLY A 729 -0.69 22.46 18.67
CA GLY A 729 0.47 22.68 17.81
C GLY A 729 0.99 21.38 17.18
N THR A 730 0.18 20.31 17.16
CA THR A 730 0.55 19.06 16.51
C THR A 730 0.27 19.17 15.01
N VAL A 731 1.25 18.82 14.18
CA VAL A 731 1.16 18.93 12.73
C VAL A 731 0.91 17.55 12.11
N TRP A 732 -0.07 17.49 11.21
CA TRP A 732 -0.54 16.31 10.50
C TRP A 732 -0.44 16.54 9.00
N GLN A 733 -0.09 15.51 8.25
CA GLN A 733 0.22 15.67 6.83
C GLN A 733 0.18 14.31 6.13
N SER A 734 -0.31 14.28 4.89
CA SER A 734 -0.22 13.12 4.00
C SER A 734 1.09 13.11 3.21
N ASP A 735 1.51 11.97 2.65
CA ASP A 735 2.63 11.91 1.70
C ASP A 735 2.36 10.82 0.66
N ASN A 736 2.41 11.20 -0.63
CA ASN A 736 2.13 10.30 -1.74
C ASN A 736 3.39 9.51 -2.18
N ASP A 737 3.23 8.23 -2.50
CA ASP A 737 4.32 7.36 -2.96
C ASP A 737 4.67 7.52 -4.44
N ASP A 738 5.66 6.76 -4.91
CA ASP A 738 5.89 6.62 -6.35
C ASP A 738 4.74 5.78 -6.94
N ASP A 739 3.98 6.35 -7.87
CA ASP A 739 2.76 5.76 -8.46
C ASP A 739 2.89 4.23 -8.69
N GLY A 740 2.08 3.47 -7.97
CA GLY A 740 1.97 2.01 -8.11
C GLY A 740 2.61 1.17 -7.00
N ASN A 741 3.33 1.78 -6.05
CA ASN A 741 3.98 1.05 -4.95
C ASN A 741 3.11 0.92 -3.69
N ARG A 742 1.94 1.59 -3.68
CA ARG A 742 0.90 1.51 -2.66
C ARG A 742 1.41 1.93 -1.27
N GLY A 743 2.30 2.92 -1.23
CA GLY A 743 2.95 3.44 -0.04
C GLY A 743 2.41 4.77 0.47
N VAL A 744 1.20 5.21 0.10
CA VAL A 744 0.63 6.45 0.63
C VAL A 744 0.50 6.36 2.15
N ARG A 745 0.92 7.42 2.85
CA ARG A 745 0.95 7.48 4.32
C ARG A 745 0.34 8.76 4.87
N ILE A 746 -0.13 8.67 6.11
CA ILE A 746 -0.43 9.81 6.98
C ILE A 746 0.66 9.88 8.06
N ASN A 747 1.13 11.08 8.34
CA ASN A 747 2.20 11.35 9.28
C ASN A 747 1.71 12.27 10.41
N TYR A 748 2.15 11.97 11.63
CA TYR A 748 2.39 12.99 12.63
C TYR A 748 3.78 13.58 12.34
N VAL A 749 3.86 14.90 12.12
CA VAL A 749 5.13 15.57 11.88
C VAL A 749 5.80 15.88 13.23
N MET A 750 6.63 14.95 13.71
CA MET A 750 7.58 15.20 14.79
C MET A 750 8.64 16.21 14.34
N GLU A 751 8.80 17.29 15.10
CA GLU A 751 9.73 18.37 14.78
C GLU A 751 11.17 17.85 14.56
N PHE A 752 11.83 18.38 13.52
CA PHE A 752 13.15 18.02 12.99
C PHE A 752 13.26 16.63 12.34
N GLY A 753 12.16 15.88 12.26
CA GLY A 753 12.13 14.51 11.78
C GLY A 753 12.53 14.34 10.30
N ASN A 754 13.20 13.21 10.02
CA ASN A 754 13.47 12.71 8.67
C ASN A 754 12.44 11.62 8.32
N TYR A 755 11.74 11.77 7.19
CA TYR A 755 10.66 10.87 6.78
C TYR A 755 11.02 9.89 5.66
N GLY A 756 12.31 9.79 5.30
CA GLY A 756 12.86 8.63 4.63
C GLY A 756 12.44 8.40 3.17
N TYR A 757 11.98 9.40 2.42
CA TYR A 757 11.76 9.22 0.97
C TYR A 757 13.07 8.82 0.24
N ARG A 758 14.20 9.43 0.61
CA ARG A 758 15.54 9.04 0.17
C ARG A 758 16.38 8.57 1.36
N GLY A 759 17.31 7.65 1.13
CA GLY A 759 18.24 7.21 2.16
C GLY A 759 19.11 8.37 2.63
N GLU A 760 19.07 8.68 3.93
CA GLU A 760 19.54 9.95 4.51
C GLU A 760 20.91 10.43 4.00
N PHE A 761 21.96 9.63 4.18
CA PHE A 761 23.33 9.97 3.79
C PHE A 761 23.60 9.76 2.30
N SER A 762 22.94 8.77 1.70
CA SER A 762 23.25 8.31 0.35
C SER A 762 22.50 9.07 -0.74
N GLY A 763 21.34 9.65 -0.41
CA GLY A 763 20.35 10.17 -1.37
C GLY A 763 19.71 9.07 -2.24
N LYS A 764 19.98 7.79 -1.96
CA LYS A 764 19.51 6.66 -2.77
C LYS A 764 18.02 6.40 -2.56
N GLY A 765 17.39 5.82 -3.57
CA GLY A 765 15.97 5.48 -3.52
C GLY A 765 15.73 4.17 -2.79
N TRP A 766 14.46 3.89 -2.51
CA TRP A 766 14.05 2.69 -1.79
C TRP A 766 14.39 1.36 -2.45
N ARG A 767 14.63 1.37 -3.77
CA ARG A 767 15.03 0.19 -4.57
C ARG A 767 16.51 -0.14 -4.43
N ASP A 768 17.33 0.78 -3.94
CA ASP A 768 18.76 0.56 -3.78
C ASP A 768 19.02 -0.53 -2.73
N LYS A 769 19.90 -1.47 -3.09
CA LYS A 769 20.31 -2.56 -2.21
C LYS A 769 21.00 -2.01 -0.97
N ARG A 770 20.54 -2.44 0.20
CA ARG A 770 21.12 -2.13 1.51
C ARG A 770 20.78 -3.27 2.48
N THR A 771 21.48 -3.30 3.61
CA THR A 771 21.15 -4.23 4.69
C THR A 771 19.85 -3.80 5.39
N ASN A 772 19.14 -4.72 6.05
CA ASN A 772 17.92 -4.45 6.83
C ASN A 772 16.73 -3.86 6.04
N MET A 773 16.61 -4.19 4.75
CA MET A 773 15.47 -3.73 3.94
C MET A 773 14.18 -4.42 4.37
N GLU A 774 13.13 -3.63 4.54
CA GLU A 774 11.77 -4.15 4.77
C GLU A 774 11.30 -5.08 3.65
N ALA A 775 10.59 -6.16 4.00
CA ALA A 775 10.06 -7.09 3.01
C ALA A 775 9.00 -6.42 2.12
N ASP A 776 8.10 -5.65 2.75
CA ASP A 776 6.98 -4.98 2.09
C ASP A 776 7.39 -3.65 1.47
N ILE A 777 6.96 -3.44 0.21
CA ILE A 777 7.27 -2.22 -0.55
C ILE A 777 6.80 -0.94 0.17
N PRO A 778 5.56 -0.85 0.69
CA PRO A 778 5.10 0.35 1.39
C PRO A 778 5.98 0.76 2.58
N LEU A 779 6.56 -0.20 3.30
CA LEU A 779 7.44 0.06 4.44
C LEU A 779 8.88 0.38 3.97
N ARG A 780 9.35 -0.35 2.95
CA ARG A 780 10.66 -0.17 2.31
C ARG A 780 10.82 1.19 1.63
N HIS A 781 9.73 1.67 1.01
CA HIS A 781 9.69 2.92 0.24
C HIS A 781 10.20 4.10 1.06
N TRP A 782 9.76 4.15 2.31
CA TRP A 782 10.07 5.22 3.24
C TRP A 782 11.25 4.91 4.15
N HIS A 783 12.01 3.85 3.90
CA HIS A 783 13.15 3.46 4.73
C HIS A 783 12.81 3.29 6.22
N LEU A 784 11.61 2.81 6.58
CA LEU A 784 11.13 2.80 7.98
C LEU A 784 11.99 2.00 8.98
N ASN A 785 12.81 1.07 8.47
CA ASN A 785 13.76 0.28 9.25
C ASN A 785 15.14 0.94 9.45
N ASP A 786 15.36 2.14 8.91
CA ASP A 786 16.62 2.86 9.07
C ASP A 786 16.61 3.69 10.38
N PRO A 787 17.74 3.74 11.12
CA PRO A 787 17.91 4.68 12.24
C PRO A 787 17.75 6.13 11.78
N GLY A 788 16.96 6.92 12.50
CA GLY A 788 16.72 8.32 12.16
C GLY A 788 15.50 8.57 11.29
N VAL A 789 14.84 7.51 10.78
CA VAL A 789 13.58 7.66 10.05
C VAL A 789 12.40 7.59 11.02
N MET A 790 11.56 8.63 10.99
CA MET A 790 10.37 8.72 11.85
C MET A 790 9.34 7.64 11.47
N PRO A 791 8.63 7.05 12.44
CA PRO A 791 7.47 6.22 12.15
C PRO A 791 6.35 7.03 11.47
N ASN A 792 5.41 6.33 10.85
CA ASN A 792 4.22 6.94 10.23
C ASN A 792 2.99 6.65 11.11
N LEU A 793 1.96 7.48 11.05
CA LEU A 793 0.68 7.21 11.74
C LEU A 793 0.00 5.97 11.12
N LEU A 794 -0.08 5.94 9.79
CA LEU A 794 -0.84 4.94 9.04
C LEU A 794 -0.39 4.89 7.58
N GLN A 795 -0.46 3.71 6.96
CA GLN A 795 -0.35 3.50 5.51
C GLN A 795 -1.75 3.28 4.92
N THR A 796 -2.15 4.09 3.95
CA THR A 796 -3.49 4.03 3.31
C THR A 796 -3.48 3.24 2.00
N GLY A 797 -2.30 2.89 1.48
CA GLY A 797 -2.15 2.02 0.31
C GLY A 797 -1.92 2.82 -0.97
N ALA A 798 -2.70 2.54 -2.02
CA ALA A 798 -2.64 3.30 -3.26
C ALA A 798 -3.50 4.56 -3.13
N GLY A 799 -2.97 5.70 -3.54
CA GLY A 799 -3.75 6.93 -3.53
C GLY A 799 -3.07 8.06 -4.27
N SER A 800 -3.70 9.22 -4.19
CA SER A 800 -3.19 10.51 -4.62
C SER A 800 -3.75 11.53 -3.63
N PRO A 801 -3.21 11.55 -2.40
CA PRO A 801 -3.69 12.39 -1.32
C PRO A 801 -3.60 13.86 -1.72
N THR A 802 -4.61 14.63 -1.33
CA THR A 802 -4.68 16.08 -1.57
C THR A 802 -4.96 16.79 -0.23
N GLY A 803 -5.94 17.69 -0.17
CA GLY A 803 -6.15 18.55 0.99
C GLY A 803 -6.54 17.83 2.28
N ILE A 804 -6.18 18.47 3.40
CA ILE A 804 -6.24 17.88 4.74
C ILE A 804 -6.57 18.93 5.81
N THR A 805 -7.39 18.56 6.79
CA THR A 805 -7.73 19.44 7.91
C THR A 805 -7.84 18.66 9.23
N VAL A 806 -7.75 19.35 10.37
CA VAL A 806 -8.10 18.78 11.68
C VAL A 806 -9.46 19.32 12.08
N TYR A 807 -10.45 18.45 12.18
CA TYR A 807 -11.80 18.84 12.55
C TYR A 807 -11.93 19.07 14.05
N GLU A 808 -11.84 20.33 14.48
CA GLU A 808 -11.98 20.72 15.90
C GLU A 808 -13.38 21.26 16.24
N GLY A 809 -14.36 20.99 15.37
CA GLY A 809 -15.78 21.29 15.61
C GLY A 809 -16.49 20.21 16.43
N THR A 810 -17.71 20.53 16.85
CA THR A 810 -18.58 19.62 17.59
C THR A 810 -19.90 19.34 16.88
N LEU A 811 -20.17 19.99 15.74
CA LEU A 811 -21.39 19.82 14.95
C LEU A 811 -21.49 18.40 14.37
N LEU A 812 -20.41 17.92 13.75
CA LEU A 812 -20.37 16.57 13.21
C LEU A 812 -20.42 15.52 14.32
N PRO A 813 -20.75 14.26 14.02
CA PRO A 813 -20.73 13.18 15.00
C PRO A 813 -19.37 13.00 15.71
N LYS A 814 -19.42 12.55 16.97
CA LYS A 814 -18.24 12.40 17.86
C LYS A 814 -17.05 11.63 17.27
N VAL A 815 -17.28 10.73 16.31
CA VAL A 815 -16.22 9.99 15.62
C VAL A 815 -15.25 10.91 14.86
N PHE A 816 -15.68 12.11 14.49
CA PHE A 816 -14.88 13.10 13.76
C PHE A 816 -14.24 14.15 14.67
N HIS A 817 -14.66 14.26 15.94
CA HIS A 817 -14.19 15.32 16.86
C HIS A 817 -12.69 15.20 17.13
N GLY A 818 -11.96 16.25 16.80
CA GLY A 818 -10.52 16.34 16.95
C GLY A 818 -9.73 15.38 16.06
N GLN A 819 -10.32 14.94 14.94
CA GLN A 819 -9.70 13.98 14.03
C GLN A 819 -9.23 14.63 12.74
N VAL A 820 -8.21 14.02 12.12
CA VAL A 820 -7.71 14.41 10.81
C VAL A 820 -8.72 13.97 9.76
N ILE A 821 -9.14 14.89 8.89
CA ILE A 821 -10.00 14.64 7.73
C ILE A 821 -9.21 14.97 6.47
N HIS A 822 -9.28 14.10 5.47
CA HIS A 822 -8.34 14.08 4.36
C HIS A 822 -8.98 13.62 3.07
N CYS A 823 -8.72 14.36 2.00
CA CYS A 823 -9.13 14.05 0.64
C CYS A 823 -8.10 13.14 -0.05
N ASP A 824 -8.56 12.09 -0.71
CA ASP A 824 -7.72 11.21 -1.51
C ASP A 824 -8.38 11.02 -2.89
N ALA A 825 -7.82 11.72 -3.88
CA ALA A 825 -8.37 11.78 -5.23
C ALA A 825 -8.24 10.42 -5.96
N GLY A 826 -7.16 9.67 -5.70
CA GLY A 826 -6.89 8.40 -6.36
C GLY A 826 -7.95 7.32 -6.14
N PRO A 827 -8.35 7.03 -4.89
CA PRO A 827 -9.43 6.11 -4.54
C PRO A 827 -10.81 6.78 -4.47
N SER A 828 -10.95 8.07 -4.83
CA SER A 828 -12.23 8.79 -4.85
C SER A 828 -12.92 8.82 -3.48
N VAL A 829 -12.21 9.28 -2.44
CA VAL A 829 -12.72 9.20 -1.06
C VAL A 829 -12.23 10.35 -0.18
N VAL A 830 -13.09 10.80 0.72
CA VAL A 830 -12.76 11.65 1.86
C VAL A 830 -12.80 10.79 3.12
N ARG A 831 -11.72 10.78 3.89
CA ARG A 831 -11.57 9.94 5.09
C ARG A 831 -11.32 10.78 6.31
N ALA A 832 -11.82 10.33 7.45
CA ALA A 832 -11.33 10.70 8.75
C ALA A 832 -10.40 9.59 9.30
N TYR A 833 -9.45 9.99 10.12
CA TYR A 833 -8.55 9.08 10.83
C TYR A 833 -8.72 9.23 12.34
N PRO A 834 -9.65 8.50 12.98
CA PRO A 834 -9.77 8.49 14.43
C PRO A 834 -8.47 8.04 15.10
N VAL A 835 -7.76 9.01 15.70
CA VAL A 835 -6.46 8.84 16.35
C VAL A 835 -6.61 8.38 17.79
N THR A 836 -5.75 7.45 18.18
CA THR A 836 -5.53 7.04 19.57
C THR A 836 -4.06 7.21 19.95
N LYS A 837 -3.79 7.57 21.21
CA LYS A 837 -2.41 7.68 21.72
C LYS A 837 -1.79 6.29 21.82
N SER A 838 -0.56 6.14 21.34
CA SER A 838 0.16 4.86 21.33
C SER A 838 1.63 5.10 21.68
N GLY A 839 1.98 4.84 22.94
CA GLY A 839 3.27 5.25 23.50
C GLY A 839 3.50 6.77 23.36
N ALA A 840 4.68 7.13 22.89
CA ALA A 840 5.09 8.48 22.53
C ALA A 840 4.56 8.89 21.15
N GLY A 841 3.74 8.10 20.47
CA GLY A 841 3.15 8.47 19.19
C GLY A 841 1.66 8.19 19.16
N TYR A 842 1.22 7.68 18.01
CA TYR A 842 -0.19 7.58 17.67
C TYR A 842 -0.45 6.35 16.82
N ASP A 843 -1.67 5.81 16.94
CA ASP A 843 -2.29 4.85 16.02
C ASP A 843 -3.61 5.45 15.50
N ALA A 844 -4.10 4.99 14.36
CA ALA A 844 -5.38 5.46 13.82
C ALA A 844 -6.22 4.36 13.15
N GLU A 845 -7.55 4.54 13.20
CA GLU A 845 -8.50 3.82 12.35
C GLU A 845 -8.80 4.64 11.07
N ILE A 846 -9.48 4.05 10.08
CA ILE A 846 -9.99 4.75 8.90
C ILE A 846 -11.52 4.77 8.97
N VAL A 847 -12.11 5.94 8.73
CA VAL A 847 -13.56 6.11 8.60
C VAL A 847 -13.83 6.93 7.34
N ASP A 848 -14.53 6.38 6.36
CA ASP A 848 -14.94 7.13 5.18
C ASP A 848 -16.02 8.16 5.57
N VAL A 849 -15.89 9.40 5.07
CA VAL A 849 -16.88 10.48 5.19
C VAL A 849 -17.73 10.53 3.93
N LEU A 850 -17.07 10.63 2.76
CA LEU A 850 -17.65 10.58 1.43
C LEU A 850 -16.87 9.58 0.57
N ASN A 851 -17.55 8.74 -0.21
CA ASN A 851 -16.90 7.74 -1.05
C ASN A 851 -17.60 7.63 -2.41
N GLY A 852 -16.89 7.99 -3.48
CA GLY A 852 -17.38 7.88 -4.87
C GLY A 852 -16.92 6.62 -5.60
N ALA A 853 -16.03 5.81 -5.02
CA ALA A 853 -15.31 4.74 -5.72
C ALA A 853 -16.22 3.70 -6.40
N SER A 854 -17.40 3.45 -5.83
CA SER A 854 -18.36 2.45 -6.31
C SER A 854 -19.27 2.99 -7.43
N LYS A 855 -19.63 4.27 -7.40
CA LYS A 855 -20.69 4.86 -8.25
C LYS A 855 -20.23 6.00 -9.16
N ASP A 856 -19.34 6.89 -8.71
CA ASP A 856 -18.78 7.97 -9.52
C ASP A 856 -17.25 8.03 -9.42
N LYS A 857 -16.60 7.40 -10.41
CA LYS A 857 -15.15 7.39 -10.52
C LYS A 857 -14.57 8.72 -11.02
N TRP A 858 -15.38 9.75 -11.26
CA TRP A 858 -14.89 11.10 -11.53
C TRP A 858 -14.83 11.96 -10.28
N PHE A 859 -15.42 11.51 -9.17
CA PHE A 859 -15.21 12.14 -7.87
C PHE A 859 -13.72 12.14 -7.52
N ARG A 860 -13.15 13.35 -7.46
CA ARG A 860 -11.75 13.67 -7.20
C ARG A 860 -11.72 14.74 -6.10
N PRO A 861 -11.98 14.33 -4.84
CA PRO A 861 -11.93 15.27 -3.74
C PRO A 861 -10.53 15.90 -3.73
N SER A 862 -10.48 17.22 -3.88
CA SER A 862 -9.24 17.98 -3.98
C SER A 862 -8.88 18.63 -2.67
N ASP A 863 -9.85 19.09 -1.89
CA ASP A 863 -9.58 19.77 -0.62
C ASP A 863 -10.78 19.73 0.35
N VAL A 864 -10.55 20.00 1.63
CA VAL A 864 -11.55 19.99 2.69
C VAL A 864 -11.29 21.09 3.74
N ALA A 865 -12.31 21.90 4.01
CA ALA A 865 -12.24 23.00 4.98
C ALA A 865 -13.42 22.97 5.97
N THR A 866 -13.23 23.57 7.15
CA THR A 866 -14.28 23.66 8.20
C THR A 866 -14.86 25.07 8.27
N ALA A 867 -16.17 25.18 8.12
CA ALA A 867 -16.90 26.44 8.23
C ALA A 867 -17.09 26.91 9.68
N PRO A 868 -17.42 28.19 9.93
CA PRO A 868 -17.57 28.72 11.28
C PRO A 868 -18.68 28.05 12.11
N ASP A 869 -19.74 27.53 11.48
CA ASP A 869 -20.79 26.74 12.14
C ASP A 869 -20.37 25.30 12.49
N GLY A 870 -19.20 24.87 12.01
CA GLY A 870 -18.66 23.53 12.21
C GLY A 870 -19.07 22.51 11.15
N SER A 871 -19.73 22.91 10.06
CA SER A 871 -19.92 22.05 8.88
C SER A 871 -18.62 21.90 8.09
N LEU A 872 -18.53 20.87 7.25
CA LEU A 872 -17.39 20.63 6.37
C LEU A 872 -17.74 20.98 4.93
N LEU A 873 -16.81 21.61 4.24
CA LEU A 873 -16.87 21.83 2.80
C LEU A 873 -15.82 20.93 2.15
N VAL A 874 -16.21 20.20 1.12
CA VAL A 874 -15.32 19.33 0.34
C VAL A 874 -15.33 19.80 -1.10
N ALA A 875 -14.17 20.22 -1.59
CA ALA A 875 -13.95 20.50 -3.00
C ALA A 875 -13.74 19.21 -3.78
N ASP A 876 -14.35 19.13 -4.95
CA ASP A 876 -14.21 18.03 -5.90
C ASP A 876 -13.81 18.60 -7.26
N TRP A 877 -12.58 18.26 -7.68
CA TRP A 877 -12.06 18.63 -8.99
C TRP A 877 -12.97 18.11 -10.11
N TYR A 878 -13.61 16.95 -9.89
CA TYR A 878 -14.47 16.23 -10.82
C TYR A 878 -13.82 15.92 -12.18
N ASP A 879 -12.88 14.96 -12.20
CA ASP A 879 -12.06 14.64 -13.38
C ASP A 879 -11.94 13.11 -13.63
N PRO A 880 -11.96 12.64 -14.90
CA PRO A 880 -11.76 11.22 -15.22
C PRO A 880 -10.34 10.71 -14.93
N GLY A 881 -9.34 11.58 -14.99
CA GLY A 881 -7.95 11.31 -14.70
C GLY A 881 -7.68 11.31 -13.18
N VAL A 882 -6.52 10.79 -12.80
CA VAL A 882 -6.02 10.84 -11.41
C VAL A 882 -4.66 11.50 -11.45
N GLY A 883 -4.44 12.43 -10.51
CA GLY A 883 -3.23 13.24 -10.44
C GLY A 883 -3.15 14.29 -11.54
N GLY A 884 -2.44 15.38 -11.27
CA GLY A 884 -2.39 16.53 -12.18
C GLY A 884 -1.89 16.22 -13.59
N HIS A 885 -1.13 15.14 -13.76
CA HIS A 885 -0.57 14.72 -15.04
C HIS A 885 -1.65 14.30 -16.06
N ASN A 886 -2.85 13.97 -15.59
CA ASN A 886 -3.92 13.44 -16.40
C ASN A 886 -5.23 14.25 -16.29
N MET A 887 -5.20 15.50 -15.81
CA MET A 887 -6.36 16.40 -15.82
C MET A 887 -6.94 16.49 -17.24
N ARG A 888 -8.18 16.05 -17.44
CA ARG A 888 -8.83 15.87 -18.74
C ARG A 888 -9.99 16.83 -18.95
N ASP A 889 -10.75 17.09 -17.90
CA ASP A 889 -11.92 17.96 -17.93
C ASP A 889 -11.52 19.33 -17.38
N LEU A 890 -11.96 20.39 -18.07
CA LEU A 890 -11.76 21.78 -17.66
C LEU A 890 -13.07 22.46 -17.29
N ASP A 891 -14.20 21.82 -17.61
CA ASP A 891 -15.52 22.45 -17.63
C ASP A 891 -16.38 22.06 -16.43
N ARG A 892 -15.81 21.32 -15.47
CA ARG A 892 -16.53 20.81 -14.28
C ARG A 892 -15.76 21.02 -12.99
N GLY A 893 -16.49 21.10 -11.89
CA GLY A 893 -15.97 21.30 -10.55
C GLY A 893 -17.11 21.45 -9.55
N ARG A 894 -16.96 20.92 -8.34
CA ARG A 894 -18.06 20.83 -7.36
C ARG A 894 -17.59 21.12 -5.94
N ILE A 895 -18.50 21.58 -5.11
CA ILE A 895 -18.32 21.70 -3.66
C ILE A 895 -19.49 21.02 -2.96
N PHE A 896 -19.18 20.14 -2.01
CA PHE A 896 -20.16 19.48 -1.16
C PHE A 896 -20.12 20.06 0.25
N LEU A 897 -21.29 20.37 0.80
CA LEU A 897 -21.48 20.65 2.23
C LEU A 897 -21.79 19.34 2.96
N VAL A 898 -21.06 19.05 4.03
CA VAL A 898 -21.23 17.87 4.87
C VAL A 898 -21.57 18.28 6.30
N ALA A 899 -22.75 17.90 6.76
CA ALA A 899 -23.29 18.24 8.07
C ALA A 899 -24.30 17.18 8.54
N PRO A 900 -24.80 17.20 9.79
CA PRO A 900 -25.94 16.37 10.18
C PRO A 900 -27.17 16.64 9.31
N ASP A 901 -28.06 15.65 9.16
CA ASP A 901 -29.30 15.85 8.40
C ASP A 901 -30.18 16.95 9.02
N GLY A 902 -30.80 17.76 8.18
CA GLY A 902 -31.58 18.93 8.57
C GLY A 902 -30.75 20.15 9.01
N HIS A 903 -29.42 20.09 8.99
CA HIS A 903 -28.58 21.27 9.26
C HIS A 903 -28.78 22.33 8.18
N GLN A 904 -28.94 23.57 8.60
CA GLN A 904 -28.91 24.74 7.73
C GLN A 904 -27.56 25.43 7.93
N TYR A 905 -26.84 25.66 6.83
CA TYR A 905 -25.55 26.32 6.81
C TYR A 905 -25.70 27.70 7.41
N GLN A 906 -24.82 28.02 8.36
CA GLN A 906 -24.84 29.31 9.02
C GLN A 906 -23.48 29.98 8.88
N SER A 907 -23.55 31.30 8.70
CA SER A 907 -22.41 32.20 8.80
C SER A 907 -22.54 33.06 10.06
N PRO A 908 -22.15 32.55 11.25
CA PRO A 908 -22.12 33.33 12.48
C PRO A 908 -21.44 34.67 12.29
N LYS A 909 -22.11 35.76 12.72
CA LYS A 909 -21.47 37.07 12.74
C LYS A 909 -20.34 37.07 13.76
N VAL A 910 -19.12 37.27 13.28
CA VAL A 910 -17.92 37.35 14.12
C VAL A 910 -17.67 38.81 14.50
N ASP A 911 -17.64 39.10 15.80
CA ASP A 911 -17.24 40.40 16.35
C ASP A 911 -16.15 40.20 17.40
N VAL A 912 -14.95 40.68 17.10
CA VAL A 912 -13.77 40.58 17.97
C VAL A 912 -13.40 41.90 18.65
N SER A 913 -14.24 42.94 18.52
CA SER A 913 -14.00 44.26 19.13
C SER A 913 -13.99 44.20 20.66
N SER A 914 -14.81 43.32 21.25
CA SER A 914 -14.86 43.06 22.70
C SER A 914 -14.04 41.82 23.09
N ILE A 915 -13.62 41.73 24.36
CA ILE A 915 -12.93 40.53 24.88
C ILE A 915 -13.84 39.31 24.79
N ASP A 916 -15.11 39.43 25.19
CA ASP A 916 -16.04 38.30 25.19
C ASP A 916 -16.34 37.81 23.77
N GLY A 917 -16.49 38.73 22.81
CA GLY A 917 -16.64 38.41 21.40
C GLY A 917 -15.41 37.69 20.84
N ALA A 918 -14.20 38.18 21.13
CA ALA A 918 -12.97 37.52 20.73
C ALA A 918 -12.78 36.14 21.38
N ILE A 919 -13.16 35.95 22.65
CA ILE A 919 -13.16 34.63 23.30
C ILE A 919 -14.17 33.68 22.63
N ALA A 920 -15.35 34.16 22.25
CA ALA A 920 -16.32 33.35 21.51
C ALA A 920 -15.77 32.93 20.14
N ALA A 921 -15.14 33.86 19.42
CA ALA A 921 -14.50 33.60 18.12
C ALA A 921 -13.31 32.61 18.25
N LEU A 922 -12.51 32.68 19.31
CA LEU A 922 -11.41 31.74 19.55
C LEU A 922 -11.88 30.28 19.72
N LYS A 923 -13.13 30.07 20.15
CA LYS A 923 -13.75 28.74 20.25
C LYS A 923 -14.16 28.16 18.90
N SER A 924 -14.24 28.98 17.85
CA SER A 924 -14.65 28.55 16.51
C SER A 924 -13.80 27.40 15.98
N PRO A 925 -14.40 26.43 15.28
CA PRO A 925 -13.65 25.38 14.57
C PRO A 925 -13.02 25.89 13.27
N ASN A 926 -13.44 27.04 12.76
CA ASN A 926 -12.90 27.67 11.57
C ASN A 926 -11.59 28.44 11.85
N GLN A 927 -10.59 28.24 11.00
CA GLN A 927 -9.26 28.83 11.15
C GLN A 927 -9.27 30.36 10.99
N ALA A 928 -9.92 30.88 9.95
CA ALA A 928 -10.02 32.33 9.70
C ALA A 928 -10.67 33.08 10.88
N THR A 929 -11.70 32.49 11.48
CA THR A 929 -12.35 33.04 12.69
C THR A 929 -11.40 33.05 13.89
N ARG A 930 -10.61 31.98 14.08
CA ARG A 930 -9.61 31.92 15.16
C ARG A 930 -8.48 32.91 14.94
N TYR A 931 -8.05 33.14 13.70
CA TYR A 931 -7.03 34.14 13.36
C TYR A 931 -7.45 35.53 13.86
N LEU A 932 -8.65 35.99 13.51
CA LEU A 932 -9.17 37.29 13.98
C LEU A 932 -9.24 37.36 15.51
N ALA A 933 -9.73 36.29 16.15
CA ALA A 933 -9.82 36.20 17.60
C ALA A 933 -8.45 36.28 18.28
N TRP A 934 -7.46 35.58 17.73
CA TRP A 934 -6.12 35.48 18.28
C TRP A 934 -5.44 36.84 18.29
N HIS A 935 -5.45 37.56 17.16
CA HIS A 935 -4.88 38.91 17.09
C HIS A 935 -5.59 39.91 18.00
N ALA A 936 -6.93 39.90 18.02
CA ALA A 936 -7.69 40.78 18.90
C ALA A 936 -7.40 40.53 20.38
N LEU A 937 -7.22 39.26 20.80
CA LEU A 937 -6.87 38.92 22.18
C LEU A 937 -5.41 39.23 22.52
N GLN A 938 -4.49 39.02 21.56
CA GLN A 938 -3.08 39.37 21.70
C GLN A 938 -2.91 40.89 21.90
N GLU A 939 -3.57 41.70 21.08
CA GLU A 939 -3.54 43.16 21.17
C GLU A 939 -4.08 43.66 22.52
N LYS A 940 -5.16 43.06 23.01
CA LYS A 940 -5.74 43.35 24.33
C LYS A 940 -4.82 42.97 25.49
N GLY A 941 -3.88 42.04 25.27
CA GLY A 941 -2.83 41.64 26.20
C GLY A 941 -3.35 41.36 27.62
N LYS A 942 -2.81 42.07 28.62
CA LYS A 942 -3.14 41.87 30.04
C LYS A 942 -4.64 42.05 30.35
N SER A 943 -5.37 42.87 29.60
CA SER A 943 -6.81 43.07 29.82
C SER A 943 -7.63 41.80 29.52
N ALA A 944 -7.17 40.96 28.59
CA ALA A 944 -7.81 39.69 28.23
C ALA A 944 -7.47 38.53 29.20
N GLU A 945 -6.47 38.70 30.08
CA GLU A 945 -5.93 37.63 30.95
C GLU A 945 -7.02 36.90 31.74
N LYS A 946 -7.95 37.64 32.36
CA LYS A 946 -9.05 37.05 33.17
C LYS A 946 -10.00 36.20 32.32
N ALA A 947 -10.32 36.65 31.11
CA ALA A 947 -11.23 35.93 30.22
C ALA A 947 -10.55 34.67 29.64
N LEU A 948 -9.27 34.78 29.29
CA LEU A 948 -8.44 33.65 28.89
C LEU A 948 -8.25 32.63 30.02
N GLN A 949 -8.08 33.05 31.27
CA GLN A 949 -8.05 32.15 32.44
C GLN A 949 -9.36 31.37 32.62
N LYS A 950 -10.50 32.02 32.31
CA LYS A 950 -11.79 31.33 32.30
C LYS A 950 -11.83 30.26 31.20
N LEU A 951 -11.31 30.55 30.01
CA LEU A 951 -11.21 29.58 28.90
C LEU A 951 -10.21 28.45 29.21
N TRP A 952 -9.11 28.74 29.89
CA TRP A 952 -8.13 27.77 30.37
C TRP A 952 -8.74 26.71 31.32
N SER A 953 -9.84 27.05 31.98
CA SER A 953 -10.59 26.18 32.88
C SER A 953 -11.69 25.36 32.18
N ASP A 954 -11.80 25.44 30.85
CA ASP A 954 -12.81 24.70 30.08
C ASP A 954 -12.58 23.18 30.18
N SER A 955 -13.64 22.38 30.03
CA SER A 955 -13.53 20.92 30.01
C SER A 955 -12.86 20.38 28.73
N ASN A 956 -12.89 21.14 27.63
CA ASN A 956 -12.30 20.74 26.36
C ASN A 956 -10.80 21.13 26.31
N PRO A 957 -9.86 20.17 26.29
CA PRO A 957 -8.42 20.46 26.32
C PRO A 957 -7.94 21.29 25.12
N ARG A 958 -8.60 21.23 23.97
CA ARG A 958 -8.26 22.07 22.81
C ARG A 958 -8.52 23.55 23.08
N LEU A 959 -9.65 23.87 23.72
CA LEU A 959 -9.96 25.24 24.13
C LEU A 959 -8.99 25.76 25.19
N ARG A 960 -8.59 24.88 26.12
CA ARG A 960 -7.56 25.18 27.12
C ARG A 960 -6.21 25.48 26.43
N ALA A 961 -5.80 24.66 25.46
CA ALA A 961 -4.56 24.86 24.71
C ALA A 961 -4.57 26.18 23.94
N ARG A 962 -5.66 26.53 23.24
CA ARG A 962 -5.82 27.85 22.58
C ARG A 962 -5.66 29.00 23.56
N ALA A 963 -6.23 28.89 24.77
CA ALA A 963 -6.06 29.90 25.80
C ALA A 963 -4.61 29.99 26.30
N LEU A 964 -3.94 28.85 26.51
CA LEU A 964 -2.58 28.76 27.02
C LEU A 964 -1.56 29.46 26.13
N TRP A 965 -1.66 29.29 24.80
CA TRP A 965 -0.78 29.98 23.85
C TRP A 965 -0.84 31.50 24.00
N LEU A 966 -2.04 32.07 24.10
CA LEU A 966 -2.23 33.51 24.30
C LEU A 966 -1.80 33.96 25.69
N LEU A 967 -2.18 33.22 26.74
CA LEU A 967 -1.81 33.53 28.14
C LEU A 967 -0.29 33.58 28.32
N GLY A 968 0.42 32.61 27.75
CA GLY A 968 1.88 32.53 27.80
C GLY A 968 2.58 33.68 27.08
N LYS A 969 1.95 34.20 26.01
CA LYS A 969 2.48 35.32 25.21
C LYS A 969 2.09 36.70 25.74
N ILE A 970 1.33 36.79 26.84
CA ILE A 970 1.17 38.05 27.56
C ILE A 970 2.50 38.42 28.21
N LYS A 971 3.03 39.61 27.89
CA LYS A 971 4.30 40.12 28.42
C LYS A 971 4.41 39.94 29.94
N GLY A 972 5.47 39.26 30.39
CA GLY A 972 5.74 38.99 31.82
C GLY A 972 4.86 37.91 32.46
N ARG A 973 4.13 37.11 31.67
CA ARG A 973 3.28 36.01 32.17
C ARG A 973 3.74 34.62 31.72
N GLY A 974 4.73 34.53 30.83
CA GLY A 974 5.23 33.29 30.24
C GLY A 974 5.53 32.22 31.28
N GLU A 975 6.48 32.50 32.19
CA GLU A 975 6.91 31.58 33.26
C GLU A 975 5.71 31.02 34.04
N ARG A 976 4.81 31.90 34.51
CA ARG A 976 3.63 31.52 35.29
C ARG A 976 2.76 30.50 34.57
N TYR A 977 2.47 30.71 33.30
CA TYR A 977 1.56 29.83 32.56
C TYR A 977 2.23 28.55 32.07
N VAL A 978 3.54 28.59 31.79
CA VAL A 978 4.34 27.38 31.57
C VAL A 978 4.34 26.52 32.83
N ASP A 979 4.60 27.10 34.00
CA ASP A 979 4.59 26.41 35.30
C ASP A 979 3.25 25.77 35.66
N LEU A 980 2.15 26.44 35.31
CA LEU A 980 0.80 25.89 35.49
C LEU A 980 0.55 24.74 34.50
N ALA A 981 0.98 24.90 33.25
CA ALA A 981 0.80 23.90 32.21
C ALA A 981 1.59 22.62 32.50
N THR A 982 2.84 22.71 32.96
CA THR A 982 3.68 21.54 33.28
C THR A 982 3.16 20.71 34.44
N LYS A 983 2.30 21.28 35.29
CA LYS A 983 1.65 20.59 36.41
C LYS A 983 0.25 20.09 36.07
N ASP A 984 -0.23 20.28 34.84
CA ASP A 984 -1.58 19.88 34.47
C ASP A 984 -1.74 18.36 34.45
N LYS A 985 -2.95 17.87 34.74
CA LYS A 985 -3.27 16.44 34.67
C LYS A 985 -3.26 15.91 33.24
N ASP A 986 -3.59 16.74 32.25
CA ASP A 986 -3.64 16.35 30.86
C ASP A 986 -2.23 16.42 30.22
N PRO A 987 -1.68 15.30 29.72
CA PRO A 987 -0.37 15.31 29.09
C PRO A 987 -0.29 16.23 27.87
N ASP A 988 -1.38 16.42 27.11
CA ASP A 988 -1.33 17.29 25.92
C ASP A 988 -1.13 18.76 26.32
N ILE A 989 -1.62 19.15 27.50
CA ILE A 989 -1.42 20.48 28.06
C ILE A 989 0.01 20.66 28.56
N ARG A 990 0.60 19.65 29.20
CA ARG A 990 2.02 19.67 29.58
C ARG A 990 2.92 19.81 28.35
N ILE A 991 2.58 19.12 27.25
CA ILE A 991 3.25 19.25 25.95
C ILE A 991 3.17 20.68 25.43
N VAL A 992 1.99 21.31 25.43
CA VAL A 992 1.85 22.71 25.01
C VAL A 992 2.68 23.64 25.90
N GLY A 993 2.72 23.42 27.21
CA GLY A 993 3.57 24.18 28.13
C GLY A 993 5.05 24.16 27.73
N LEU A 994 5.57 22.99 27.35
CA LEU A 994 6.95 22.84 26.91
C LEU A 994 7.20 23.46 25.52
N ARG A 995 6.27 23.30 24.58
CA ARG A 995 6.36 23.95 23.26
C ARG A 995 6.32 25.47 23.36
N LEU A 996 5.47 26.00 24.24
CA LEU A 996 5.39 27.41 24.57
C LEU A 996 6.71 27.91 25.18
N ALA A 997 7.29 27.18 26.14
CA ALA A 997 8.57 27.56 26.74
C ALA A 997 9.69 27.72 25.71
N ARG A 998 9.73 26.85 24.68
CA ARG A 998 10.70 26.95 23.58
C ARG A 998 10.51 28.18 22.68
N GLN A 999 9.33 28.78 22.65
CA GLN A 999 9.04 29.99 21.88
C GLN A 999 9.21 31.28 22.70
N LEU A 1000 9.39 31.18 24.02
CA LEU A 1000 9.53 32.32 24.91
C LEU A 1000 11.03 32.58 25.17
N SER A 1001 11.54 33.70 24.67
CA SER A 1001 12.96 34.03 24.74
C SER A 1001 13.48 34.32 26.16
N ASP A 1002 12.58 34.58 27.11
CA ASP A 1002 12.87 34.80 28.52
C ASP A 1002 12.87 33.52 29.37
N LEU A 1003 12.54 32.36 28.78
CA LEU A 1003 12.53 31.07 29.47
C LEU A 1003 13.63 30.13 28.99
N ASN A 1004 14.21 29.40 29.94
CA ASN A 1004 15.13 28.31 29.64
C ASN A 1004 14.34 26.99 29.52
N ALA A 1005 14.21 26.47 28.30
CA ALA A 1005 13.52 25.21 28.05
C ALA A 1005 14.16 24.02 28.79
N VAL A 1006 15.47 24.04 29.07
CA VAL A 1006 16.17 22.97 29.82
C VAL A 1006 15.64 22.86 31.25
N GLU A 1007 15.36 23.98 31.92
CA GLU A 1007 14.79 23.96 33.28
C GLU A 1007 13.38 23.40 33.28
N VAL A 1008 12.57 23.72 32.26
CA VAL A 1008 11.25 23.12 32.09
C VAL A 1008 11.37 21.61 31.86
N VAL A 1009 12.30 21.17 31.00
CA VAL A 1009 12.59 19.74 30.79
C VAL A 1009 12.98 19.05 32.09
N ARG A 1010 13.80 19.67 32.95
CA ARG A 1010 14.18 19.09 34.25
C ARG A 1010 12.98 18.71 35.10
N THR A 1011 11.91 19.50 35.06
CA THR A 1011 10.66 19.20 35.79
C THR A 1011 9.84 18.06 35.19
N LEU A 1012 9.98 17.81 33.88
CA LEU A 1012 9.17 16.84 33.12
C LEU A 1012 9.95 15.60 32.66
N VAL A 1013 11.26 15.54 32.89
CA VAL A 1013 12.14 14.45 32.40
C VAL A 1013 11.70 13.07 32.88
N SER A 1014 11.01 13.04 34.02
CA SER A 1014 10.47 11.84 34.67
C SER A 1014 8.96 11.67 34.52
N ASP A 1015 8.29 12.47 33.68
CA ASP A 1015 6.84 12.42 33.47
C ASP A 1015 6.38 11.00 33.09
N ASP A 1016 5.23 10.57 33.58
CA ASP A 1016 4.68 9.23 33.30
C ASP A 1016 4.28 9.06 31.83
N SER A 1017 3.89 10.15 31.16
CA SER A 1017 3.49 10.13 29.75
C SER A 1017 4.71 10.04 28.82
N PRO A 1018 4.85 8.97 28.02
CA PRO A 1018 5.91 8.89 27.00
C PRO A 1018 5.82 10.01 25.96
N ALA A 1019 4.62 10.54 25.66
CA ALA A 1019 4.46 11.67 24.76
C ALA A 1019 5.01 12.99 25.35
N VAL A 1020 4.93 13.20 26.67
CA VAL A 1020 5.57 14.35 27.33
C VAL A 1020 7.09 14.19 27.28
N ARG A 1021 7.59 12.98 27.61
CA ARG A 1021 9.02 12.67 27.53
C ARG A 1021 9.58 12.80 26.10
N ARG A 1022 8.79 12.50 25.06
CA ARG A 1022 9.14 12.77 23.66
C ARG A 1022 9.40 14.25 23.42
N GLU A 1023 8.49 15.11 23.88
CA GLU A 1023 8.64 16.56 23.72
C GLU A 1023 9.81 17.10 24.54
N CYS A 1024 10.10 16.52 25.72
CA CYS A 1024 11.34 16.81 26.45
C CYS A 1024 12.58 16.50 25.61
N ALA A 1025 12.62 15.35 24.93
CA ALA A 1025 13.73 15.00 24.05
C ALA A 1025 13.86 16.03 22.91
N ILE A 1026 12.76 16.36 22.21
CA ILE A 1026 12.76 17.36 21.13
C ILE A 1026 13.28 18.73 21.62
N ALA A 1027 12.88 19.16 22.82
CA ALA A 1027 13.32 20.41 23.42
C ALA A 1027 14.83 20.49 23.67
N LEU A 1028 15.50 19.34 23.90
CA LEU A 1028 16.93 19.28 24.16
C LEU A 1028 17.80 19.28 22.89
N ARG A 1029 17.22 19.15 21.69
CA ARG A 1029 17.98 18.91 20.43
C ARG A 1029 19.13 19.89 20.18
N HIS A 1030 18.91 21.18 20.45
CA HIS A 1030 19.89 22.23 20.16
C HIS A 1030 20.83 22.53 21.34
N GLU A 1031 20.62 21.86 22.48
CA GLU A 1031 21.35 22.08 23.72
C GLU A 1031 22.60 21.19 23.79
N LYS A 1032 23.78 21.81 23.84
CA LYS A 1032 25.09 21.12 23.80
C LYS A 1032 25.77 21.01 25.16
N THR A 1033 25.06 21.34 26.24
CA THR A 1033 25.62 21.32 27.59
C THR A 1033 25.71 19.90 28.16
N THR A 1034 26.59 19.70 29.14
CA THR A 1034 26.69 18.43 29.88
C THR A 1034 25.42 18.12 30.69
N ASP A 1035 24.75 19.15 31.18
CA ASP A 1035 23.48 19.03 31.90
C ASP A 1035 22.34 18.58 30.97
N ALA A 1036 22.25 19.12 29.74
CA ALA A 1036 21.31 18.62 28.73
C ALA A 1036 21.59 17.15 28.38
N ALA A 1037 22.87 16.75 28.29
CA ALA A 1037 23.25 15.35 28.07
C ALA A 1037 22.85 14.44 29.26
N ALA A 1038 22.94 14.93 30.50
CA ALA A 1038 22.48 14.19 31.68
C ALA A 1038 20.95 14.02 31.69
N LEU A 1039 20.19 15.07 31.36
CA LEU A 1039 18.73 15.00 31.20
C LEU A 1039 18.32 14.07 30.05
N TRP A 1040 19.07 14.09 28.94
CA TRP A 1040 18.87 13.13 27.85
C TRP A 1040 19.08 11.69 28.33
N ALA A 1041 20.12 11.43 29.14
CA ALA A 1041 20.36 10.11 29.71
C ALA A 1041 19.23 9.68 30.67
N GLU A 1042 18.62 10.60 31.43
CA GLU A 1042 17.39 10.34 32.21
C GLU A 1042 16.21 9.88 31.35
N LEU A 1043 16.04 10.48 30.17
CA LEU A 1043 15.03 10.06 29.20
C LEU A 1043 15.38 8.70 28.59
N ALA A 1044 16.63 8.51 28.17
CA ALA A 1044 17.07 7.28 27.50
C ALA A 1044 16.97 6.03 28.39
N VAL A 1045 17.18 6.14 29.71
CA VAL A 1045 16.97 5.00 30.63
C VAL A 1045 15.49 4.59 30.78
N ARG A 1046 14.55 5.45 30.34
CA ARG A 1046 13.11 5.19 30.36
C ARG A 1046 12.59 4.61 29.05
N HIS A 1047 13.45 4.38 28.05
CA HIS A 1047 13.06 3.63 26.86
C HIS A 1047 12.64 2.21 27.26
N ASP A 1048 11.52 1.72 26.75
CA ASP A 1048 10.94 0.44 27.16
C ASP A 1048 11.32 -0.72 26.22
N GLY A 1049 12.07 -0.44 25.15
CA GLY A 1049 12.44 -1.40 24.11
C GLY A 1049 11.34 -1.72 23.10
N LYS A 1050 10.22 -0.98 23.11
CA LYS A 1050 9.06 -1.20 22.23
C LYS A 1050 8.65 0.05 21.48
N ASP A 1051 8.74 1.21 22.11
CA ASP A 1051 8.25 2.46 21.56
C ASP A 1051 9.24 3.09 20.57
N ARG A 1052 8.98 2.84 19.28
CA ARG A 1052 9.77 3.38 18.18
C ARG A 1052 9.71 4.90 18.09
N TRP A 1053 8.57 5.52 18.41
CA TRP A 1053 8.41 6.98 18.39
C TRP A 1053 9.31 7.62 19.44
N TYR A 1054 9.36 7.04 20.64
CA TYR A 1054 10.21 7.53 21.70
C TYR A 1054 11.70 7.36 21.39
N LEU A 1055 12.08 6.20 20.87
CA LEU A 1055 13.46 5.93 20.45
C LEU A 1055 13.96 6.93 19.40
N GLU A 1056 13.12 7.25 18.42
CA GLU A 1056 13.46 8.22 17.39
C GLU A 1056 13.56 9.66 17.91
N ALA A 1057 12.70 10.05 18.87
CA ALA A 1057 12.81 11.34 19.54
C ALA A 1057 14.10 11.48 20.37
N LEU A 1058 14.50 10.42 21.09
CA LEU A 1058 15.81 10.36 21.78
C LEU A 1058 16.96 10.52 20.79
N GLY A 1059 16.86 9.84 19.65
CA GLY A 1059 17.82 9.98 18.57
C GLY A 1059 17.94 11.42 18.06
N LEU A 1060 16.81 12.04 17.71
CA LEU A 1060 16.76 13.45 17.28
C LEU A 1060 17.36 14.39 18.33
N ALA A 1061 17.05 14.19 19.61
CA ALA A 1061 17.58 15.00 20.69
C ALA A 1061 19.12 14.93 20.78
N SER A 1062 19.69 13.74 20.53
CA SER A 1062 21.14 13.53 20.64
C SER A 1062 21.94 13.97 19.42
N ASP A 1063 21.34 14.13 18.22
CA ASP A 1063 22.09 14.22 16.96
C ASP A 1063 23.16 15.35 16.93
N LEU A 1064 22.93 16.47 17.64
CA LEU A 1064 23.86 17.62 17.70
C LEU A 1064 24.82 17.58 18.90
N ASN A 1065 24.69 16.59 19.78
CA ASN A 1065 25.50 16.40 21.00
C ASN A 1065 25.67 14.91 21.37
N ALA A 1066 25.85 14.06 20.35
CA ALA A 1066 25.66 12.61 20.50
C ALA A 1066 26.70 11.96 21.43
N ASP A 1067 27.95 12.42 21.37
CA ASP A 1067 29.05 11.89 22.19
C ASP A 1067 28.78 12.11 23.68
N ALA A 1068 28.46 13.35 24.09
CA ALA A 1068 28.18 13.66 25.50
C ALA A 1068 26.92 12.94 26.02
N CYS A 1069 25.86 12.87 25.21
CA CYS A 1069 24.63 12.15 25.55
C CYS A 1069 24.89 10.65 25.77
N PHE A 1070 25.66 10.04 24.86
CA PHE A 1070 25.97 8.62 24.93
C PHE A 1070 26.89 8.29 26.10
N ASP A 1071 27.91 9.11 26.37
CA ASP A 1071 28.80 8.95 27.51
C ASP A 1071 28.04 9.08 28.85
N ALA A 1072 27.15 10.06 28.97
CA ALA A 1072 26.29 10.23 30.14
C ALA A 1072 25.36 9.02 30.36
N TRP A 1073 24.78 8.49 29.29
CA TRP A 1073 23.93 7.29 29.36
C TRP A 1073 24.73 6.04 29.74
N LEU A 1074 25.89 5.80 29.13
CA LEU A 1074 26.78 4.69 29.46
C LEU A 1074 27.21 4.72 30.93
N ALA A 1075 27.62 5.89 31.44
CA ALA A 1075 27.98 6.08 32.84
C ALA A 1075 26.84 5.69 33.80
N LYS A 1076 25.59 5.90 33.37
CA LYS A 1076 24.40 5.63 34.17
C LYS A 1076 23.93 4.17 34.09
N VAL A 1077 24.00 3.53 32.93
CA VAL A 1077 23.50 2.16 32.76
C VAL A 1077 24.52 1.08 33.11
N GLY A 1078 25.82 1.41 33.11
CA GLY A 1078 26.89 0.42 33.30
C GLY A 1078 26.73 -0.72 32.30
N ASP A 1079 26.86 -1.97 32.75
CA ASP A 1079 26.77 -3.16 31.89
C ASP A 1079 25.38 -3.40 31.26
N LYS A 1080 24.34 -2.68 31.70
CA LYS A 1080 22.97 -2.82 31.14
C LYS A 1080 22.84 -2.28 29.72
N TRP A 1081 23.87 -1.63 29.17
CA TRP A 1081 23.91 -1.24 27.76
C TRP A 1081 23.69 -2.45 26.83
N ASN A 1082 24.14 -3.66 27.22
CA ASN A 1082 24.01 -4.87 26.42
C ASN A 1082 22.70 -5.67 26.70
N SER A 1083 21.66 -4.99 27.19
CA SER A 1083 20.29 -5.52 27.26
C SER A 1083 19.54 -5.28 25.93
N PRO A 1084 18.42 -5.97 25.65
CA PRO A 1084 17.61 -5.67 24.46
C PRO A 1084 17.24 -4.18 24.33
N VAL A 1085 16.87 -3.54 25.45
CA VAL A 1085 16.56 -2.11 25.51
C VAL A 1085 17.80 -1.24 25.26
N GLY A 1086 18.94 -1.55 25.88
CA GLY A 1086 20.16 -0.77 25.70
C GLY A 1086 20.72 -0.85 24.28
N ARG A 1087 20.55 -2.00 23.63
CA ARG A 1087 20.92 -2.21 22.22
C ARG A 1087 20.10 -1.34 21.26
N ASP A 1088 18.87 -0.97 21.61
CA ASP A 1088 18.08 -0.03 20.81
C ASP A 1088 18.67 1.38 20.83
N ILE A 1089 19.11 1.85 22.00
CA ILE A 1089 19.77 3.14 22.14
C ILE A 1089 21.06 3.17 21.31
N ILE A 1090 21.88 2.12 21.40
CA ILE A 1090 23.12 1.99 20.60
C ILE A 1090 22.82 1.93 19.10
N TRP A 1091 21.74 1.25 18.71
CA TRP A 1091 21.31 1.19 17.31
C TRP A 1091 20.88 2.56 16.75
N ARG A 1092 20.35 3.46 17.59
CA ARG A 1092 19.86 4.77 17.15
C ARG A 1092 20.89 5.91 17.29
N VAL A 1093 21.72 5.90 18.33
CA VAL A 1093 22.61 7.02 18.68
C VAL A 1093 23.72 7.21 17.64
N ARG A 1094 24.14 8.46 17.41
CA ARG A 1094 25.14 8.81 16.39
C ARG A 1094 26.52 9.14 16.96
N ALA A 1095 26.80 8.73 18.20
CA ALA A 1095 28.08 8.96 18.86
C ALA A 1095 29.22 8.26 18.10
N LYS A 1096 30.42 8.85 18.13
CA LYS A 1096 31.62 8.32 17.47
C LYS A 1096 32.04 6.97 18.04
N SER A 1097 31.79 6.72 19.33
CA SER A 1097 32.14 5.47 20.01
C SER A 1097 31.11 4.35 19.78
N ALA A 1098 29.89 4.66 19.34
CA ALA A 1098 28.80 3.68 19.16
C ALA A 1098 29.09 2.55 18.14
N PRO A 1099 29.82 2.75 17.02
CA PRO A 1099 30.23 1.65 16.14
C PRO A 1099 30.96 0.51 16.86
N SER A 1100 31.79 0.82 17.86
CA SER A 1100 32.48 -0.22 18.64
C SER A 1100 31.49 -1.07 19.46
N TYR A 1101 30.40 -0.48 19.95
CA TYR A 1101 29.35 -1.20 20.65
C TYR A 1101 28.47 -2.00 19.68
N LEU A 1102 28.17 -1.48 18.49
CA LEU A 1102 27.48 -2.24 17.43
C LEU A 1102 28.25 -3.52 17.07
N VAL A 1103 29.58 -3.46 16.99
CA VAL A 1103 30.42 -4.64 16.76
C VAL A 1103 30.40 -5.60 17.94
N LYS A 1104 30.44 -5.10 19.19
CA LYS A 1104 30.27 -5.96 20.38
C LYS A 1104 28.93 -6.69 20.36
N ILE A 1105 27.85 -6.03 19.94
CA ILE A 1105 26.52 -6.64 19.79
C ILE A 1105 26.58 -7.73 18.71
N LEU A 1106 27.18 -7.46 17.55
CA LEU A 1106 27.29 -8.41 16.44
C LEU A 1106 28.15 -9.65 16.78
N LYS A 1107 29.12 -9.52 17.70
CA LYS A 1107 29.94 -10.64 18.21
C LYS A 1107 29.31 -11.37 19.40
N ASP A 1108 28.22 -10.86 19.98
CA ASP A 1108 27.57 -11.48 21.14
C ASP A 1108 26.69 -12.66 20.69
N ALA A 1109 27.09 -13.89 21.09
CA ALA A 1109 26.37 -15.12 20.76
C ALA A 1109 24.91 -15.16 21.26
N LYS A 1110 24.51 -14.27 22.18
CA LYS A 1110 23.11 -14.13 22.65
C LYS A 1110 22.25 -13.29 21.72
N VAL A 1111 22.83 -12.59 20.74
CA VAL A 1111 22.09 -11.84 19.72
C VAL A 1111 21.68 -12.81 18.62
N SER A 1112 20.40 -12.81 18.24
CA SER A 1112 19.94 -13.68 17.16
C SER A 1112 20.51 -13.23 15.82
N ALA A 1113 20.88 -14.19 14.97
CA ALA A 1113 21.35 -13.92 13.62
C ALA A 1113 20.32 -13.11 12.79
N GLU A 1114 19.02 -13.28 13.07
CA GLU A 1114 17.91 -12.52 12.47
C GLU A 1114 18.00 -11.01 12.78
N SER A 1115 18.59 -10.63 13.91
CA SER A 1115 18.77 -9.23 14.31
C SER A 1115 20.05 -8.59 13.74
N HIS A 1116 20.99 -9.39 13.21
CA HIS A 1116 22.27 -8.87 12.70
C HIS A 1116 22.10 -7.83 11.59
N PRO A 1117 21.21 -8.01 10.59
CA PRO A 1117 21.00 -7.02 9.56
C PRO A 1117 20.69 -5.63 10.12
N ARG A 1118 19.87 -5.54 11.18
CA ARG A 1118 19.51 -4.29 11.85
C ARG A 1118 20.72 -3.54 12.39
N PHE A 1119 21.62 -4.24 13.11
CA PHE A 1119 22.82 -3.62 13.69
C PHE A 1119 23.91 -3.33 12.65
N VAL A 1120 24.05 -4.19 11.64
CA VAL A 1120 24.93 -3.91 10.49
C VAL A 1120 24.46 -2.66 9.76
N ARG A 1121 23.14 -2.49 9.54
CA ARG A 1121 22.59 -1.30 8.91
C ARG A 1121 22.86 -0.04 9.71
N ALA A 1122 22.85 -0.08 11.04
CA ALA A 1122 23.17 1.08 11.86
C ALA A 1122 24.59 1.63 11.61
N LEU A 1123 25.57 0.78 11.30
CA LEU A 1123 26.92 1.21 10.96
C LEU A 1123 26.96 2.15 9.73
N ASP A 1124 25.99 2.07 8.81
CA ASP A 1124 25.90 2.97 7.66
C ASP A 1124 25.62 4.44 8.04
N PHE A 1125 25.11 4.68 9.25
CA PHE A 1125 24.76 6.00 9.78
C PHE A 1125 25.87 6.62 10.64
N HIS A 1126 27.05 5.99 10.66
CA HIS A 1126 28.27 6.54 11.23
C HIS A 1126 29.30 6.85 10.13
N SER A 1127 30.23 7.75 10.46
CA SER A 1127 31.37 8.13 9.61
C SER A 1127 32.61 8.35 10.49
N GLY A 1128 33.78 8.51 9.87
CA GLY A 1128 35.03 8.76 10.59
C GLY A 1128 35.86 7.51 10.93
N PRO A 1129 37.07 7.71 11.50
CA PRO A 1129 38.03 6.64 11.77
C PRO A 1129 37.52 5.60 12.78
N GLU A 1130 36.65 5.98 13.71
CA GLU A 1130 36.09 5.08 14.72
C GLU A 1130 35.20 4.01 14.11
N LYS A 1131 34.40 4.36 13.08
CA LYS A 1131 33.64 3.38 12.30
C LYS A 1131 34.55 2.43 11.53
N VAL A 1132 35.60 2.96 10.89
CA VAL A 1132 36.56 2.14 10.11
C VAL A 1132 37.20 1.10 11.02
N LYS A 1133 37.73 1.53 12.17
CA LYS A 1133 38.33 0.63 13.18
C LYS A 1133 37.33 -0.41 13.70
N ALA A 1134 36.07 -0.03 13.91
CA ALA A 1134 35.03 -0.96 14.30
C ALA A 1134 34.80 -2.04 13.23
N LEU A 1135 34.67 -1.65 11.96
CA LEU A 1135 34.51 -2.58 10.84
C LEU A 1135 35.72 -3.52 10.66
N GLU A 1136 36.94 -3.01 10.77
CA GLU A 1136 38.17 -3.82 10.74
C GLU A 1136 38.15 -4.89 11.84
N SER A 1137 37.75 -4.52 13.05
CA SER A 1137 37.67 -5.47 14.17
C SER A 1137 36.63 -6.58 13.97
N LEU A 1138 35.68 -6.42 13.03
CA LEU A 1138 34.68 -7.44 12.71
C LEU A 1138 35.21 -8.47 11.70
N LEU A 1139 36.30 -8.13 10.98
CA LEU A 1139 36.93 -8.98 9.96
C LEU A 1139 38.06 -9.87 10.51
N ASP A 1140 38.35 -9.80 11.81
CA ASP A 1140 39.48 -10.48 12.48
C ASP A 1140 40.82 -10.29 11.72
N ILE A 1141 41.08 -9.05 11.27
CA ILE A 1141 42.35 -8.60 10.66
C ILE A 1141 43.29 -8.05 11.74
#